data_AF-A0A9W7B576-F1
#
_entry.id   AF-A0A9W7B576-F1
#
_cell.length_a   1.000
_cell.length_b   1.000
_cell.length_c   1.000
_cell.angle_alpha   90.00
_cell.angle_beta   90.00
_cell.angle_gamma   90.00
#
_symmetry.space_group_name_H-M   'P 1'
#
loop_
_entity.id
_entity.type
_entity.pdbx_description
1 polymer ?
#
loop_
_entity_poly.entity_id
_entity_poly.type
_entity_poly.pdbx_seq_one_letter_code
_entity_poly.pdbx_strand_id
1 'polypeptide(L)'
;MRTFLFAISLFSVILTLKVYPIHALINPLAPPPGKLILVRHGQSIWNANKTFTGWEDPDLSQQGTREAIHAGRLLLSKGYLIDVVYTSRLKRSIRSAWEIMTELSSVHLPVYKSWRLNERHYGAFQGQSKVDMAIKLGADEVQKFRGGLFERPPPNTETRERGNDRKHADLTERQMPRTESLYDCMGRTKPLWEDRIKEDLRKGRNVLVVAHGNSLRGLVKMIDSIPDDAIKDVAIPTGIPIVYKFNKRMQPVEDENEEGNQKLNMTGVFEGIVAHKIRGQFMEKPGLLREALKREQLWQQKVPGFDDANNNNPPLTLSGERSQQQQLTQMEQSLFKLQDEKSLMEEPSSSSPPSPNPIEQAREAAVSGNILSPLFPSSPSPSPQNDTSLISPSNPNYYSGTKRLENYQDKCAKNVVTFSNSVKVPIRKDSVVVIIRHGKTSHNQLGLFTGWEDAPLAEEGRDEARNAGKLLKLHGFEFDVVYTSWLSRAIETAWLALDELDSLWLPIIKTWRLNERMYGRLTGLDKKMVAQRHGQDQFMKWRRGFRDRPPRVSSFSPLYPGNDERYSKDGGLKDVRYSFSESMIRTWESGRLKLHRKLPKTESLSDCMKRTIPFLVDRVIPDSINKGQRVLISSSENAIRGLLMHLCDIPEDRISDLEIPNGLPLIYDVNSRCIKLLDDGTGRDLTEVYNFGSAVEFLFRPCIGEDGEEEEECNLVIDWPEIRIPIPESNNANGNDSLSNLSEEEKNELTIL
;
A
#
# COMPACT_ATOMS: atom_id res chain seq x y z
N MET A 1 10.11 -24.63 58.94
CA MET A 1 10.69 -23.31 59.31
C MET A 1 11.24 -22.52 58.13
N ARG A 2 12.20 -23.00 57.31
CA ARG A 2 12.80 -22.21 56.21
C ARG A 2 11.79 -21.58 55.22
N THR A 3 10.75 -22.31 54.81
CA THR A 3 9.66 -21.80 53.97
C THR A 3 8.79 -20.72 54.64
N PHE A 4 8.65 -20.76 55.97
CA PHE A 4 7.84 -19.79 56.73
C PHE A 4 8.59 -18.46 56.91
N LEU A 5 9.91 -18.53 57.15
CA LEU A 5 10.78 -17.35 57.23
C LEU A 5 10.89 -16.61 55.90
N PHE A 6 10.89 -17.33 54.76
CA PHE A 6 10.91 -16.70 53.44
C PHE A 6 9.60 -15.95 53.14
N ALA A 7 8.45 -16.49 53.54
CA ALA A 7 7.16 -15.81 53.42
C ALA A 7 7.11 -14.52 54.26
N ILE A 8 7.62 -14.54 55.49
CA ILE A 8 7.68 -13.35 56.37
C ILE A 8 8.65 -12.29 55.83
N SER A 9 9.77 -12.70 55.22
CA SER A 9 10.70 -11.77 54.55
C SER A 9 10.03 -11.07 53.36
N LEU A 10 9.25 -11.80 52.55
CA LEU A 10 8.54 -11.21 51.41
C LEU A 10 7.41 -10.27 51.87
N PHE A 11 6.71 -10.64 52.95
CA PHE A 11 5.65 -9.81 53.54
C PHE A 11 6.20 -8.53 54.19
N SER A 12 7.39 -8.57 54.82
CA SER A 12 8.03 -7.38 55.38
C SER A 12 8.44 -6.36 54.32
N VAL A 13 8.99 -6.81 53.18
CA VAL A 13 9.32 -5.91 52.05
C VAL A 13 8.08 -5.20 51.52
N ILE A 14 6.94 -5.90 51.45
CA ILE A 14 5.64 -5.33 51.06
C ILE A 14 5.13 -4.33 52.12
N LEU A 15 5.38 -4.54 53.41
CA LEU A 15 4.89 -3.68 54.50
C LEU A 15 5.78 -2.46 54.79
N THR A 16 7.07 -2.49 54.44
CA THR A 16 7.96 -1.32 54.56
C THR A 16 7.76 -0.27 53.46
N LEU A 17 6.99 -0.57 52.40
CA LEU A 17 6.52 0.41 51.42
C LEU A 17 5.36 1.26 51.98
N LYS A 18 5.58 1.88 53.15
CA LYS A 18 4.66 2.88 53.70
C LYS A 18 4.66 4.14 52.82
N VAL A 19 3.64 4.22 51.97
CA VAL A 19 2.99 5.47 51.55
C VAL A 19 3.94 6.60 51.13
N TYR A 20 4.79 6.33 50.14
CA TYR A 20 4.98 7.36 49.11
C TYR A 20 3.62 7.59 48.43
N PRO A 21 3.25 8.82 48.03
CA PRO A 21 1.98 9.06 47.37
C PRO A 21 1.95 8.35 46.03
N ILE A 22 1.26 7.20 45.97
CA ILE A 22 1.17 6.33 44.78
C ILE A 22 0.53 7.09 43.59
N HIS A 23 -0.22 8.17 43.84
CA HIS A 23 -0.68 9.11 42.81
C HIS A 23 0.46 9.80 42.02
N ALA A 24 1.64 9.99 42.60
CA ALA A 24 2.80 10.58 41.91
C ALA A 24 3.53 9.58 40.99
N LEU A 25 3.32 8.27 41.16
CA LEU A 25 3.89 7.20 40.33
C LEU A 25 2.92 6.69 39.24
N ILE A 26 1.66 7.13 39.26
CA ILE A 26 0.59 6.67 38.35
C ILE A 26 0.24 7.69 37.25
N ASN A 27 0.73 8.93 37.33
CA ASN A 27 0.81 9.80 36.16
C ASN A 27 2.13 9.56 35.43
N PRO A 28 2.18 8.76 34.34
CA PRO A 28 3.25 8.93 33.37
C PRO A 28 3.18 10.40 32.92
N LEU A 29 4.26 11.15 33.10
CA LEU A 29 4.39 12.50 32.57
C LEU A 29 3.96 12.44 31.10
N ALA A 30 2.88 13.16 30.76
CA ALA A 30 2.36 13.16 29.40
C ALA A 30 3.52 13.42 28.42
N PRO A 31 3.65 12.62 27.36
CA PRO A 31 4.81 12.70 26.48
C PRO A 31 4.99 14.13 25.98
N PRO A 32 6.24 14.59 25.77
CA PRO A 32 6.44 15.86 25.10
C PRO A 32 5.69 15.84 23.76
N PRO A 33 5.03 16.94 23.35
CA PRO A 33 4.32 16.95 22.09
C PRO A 33 5.22 16.54 20.93
N GLY A 34 4.67 15.75 20.01
CA GLY A 34 5.38 15.37 18.79
C GLY A 34 5.66 16.56 17.89
N LYS A 35 6.48 16.34 16.86
CA LYS A 35 6.82 17.39 15.89
C LYS A 35 5.74 17.48 14.81
N LEU A 36 5.43 18.68 14.37
CA LEU A 36 4.55 18.92 13.23
C LEU A 36 5.41 19.25 12.00
N ILE A 37 5.25 18.48 10.93
CA ILE A 37 5.95 18.67 9.67
C ILE A 37 4.92 19.14 8.64
N LEU A 38 5.03 20.37 8.17
CA LEU A 38 4.18 20.92 7.12
C LEU A 38 4.93 20.85 5.78
N VAL A 39 4.32 20.27 4.75
CA VAL A 39 4.88 20.24 3.39
C VAL A 39 3.82 20.70 2.41
N ARG A 40 4.13 21.70 1.59
CA ARG A 40 3.28 22.05 0.45
C ARG A 40 3.55 21.06 -0.68
N HIS A 41 2.49 20.55 -1.30
CA HIS A 41 2.58 19.68 -2.47
C HIS A 41 3.51 20.24 -3.56
N GLY A 42 4.12 19.35 -4.34
CA GLY A 42 4.98 19.75 -5.46
C GLY A 42 4.24 20.51 -6.55
N GLN A 43 4.97 21.15 -7.45
CA GLN A 43 4.42 21.88 -8.60
C GLN A 43 3.41 21.05 -9.42
N SER A 44 2.15 21.48 -9.48
CA SER A 44 1.14 20.93 -10.41
C SER A 44 1.23 21.54 -11.81
N ILE A 45 0.69 20.87 -12.81
CA ILE A 45 0.64 21.34 -14.21
C ILE A 45 0.07 22.77 -14.30
N TRP A 46 -1.04 23.02 -13.60
CA TRP A 46 -1.66 24.35 -13.55
C TRP A 46 -0.89 25.38 -12.71
N ASN A 47 -0.06 24.93 -11.76
CA ASN A 47 0.84 25.84 -11.03
C ASN A 47 2.00 26.28 -11.93
N ALA A 48 2.51 25.40 -12.79
CA ALA A 48 3.49 25.74 -13.83
C ALA A 48 2.93 26.79 -14.81
N ASN A 49 1.74 26.51 -15.36
CA ASN A 49 1.08 27.36 -16.38
C ASN A 49 0.40 28.61 -15.80
N LYS A 50 0.64 28.94 -14.52
CA LYS A 50 0.09 30.12 -13.82
C LYS A 50 -1.45 30.19 -13.81
N THR A 51 -2.16 29.07 -13.93
CA THR A 51 -3.63 28.99 -13.84
C THR A 51 -4.11 29.09 -12.39
N PHE A 52 -5.29 29.67 -12.15
CA PHE A 52 -5.99 29.57 -10.86
C PHE A 52 -6.57 28.15 -10.67
N THR A 53 -6.07 27.42 -9.67
CA THR A 53 -6.46 26.02 -9.43
C THR A 53 -7.60 25.88 -8.42
N GLY A 54 -7.35 26.21 -7.15
CA GLY A 54 -8.35 26.01 -6.10
C GLY A 54 -8.74 24.54 -5.94
N TRP A 55 -10.04 24.23 -5.95
CA TRP A 55 -10.53 22.86 -5.77
C TRP A 55 -10.49 22.02 -7.05
N GLU A 56 -10.20 22.60 -8.22
CA GLU A 56 -9.84 21.80 -9.40
C GLU A 56 -8.68 20.86 -9.05
N ASP A 57 -8.64 19.70 -9.71
CA ASP A 57 -7.67 18.64 -9.38
C ASP A 57 -6.67 18.28 -10.48
N PRO A 58 -5.89 19.27 -11.00
CA PRO A 58 -4.82 18.99 -11.93
C PRO A 58 -3.68 18.27 -11.23
N ASP A 59 -3.00 17.44 -12.01
CA ASP A 59 -1.95 16.56 -11.56
C ASP A 59 -0.63 17.27 -11.23
N LEU A 60 0.28 16.58 -10.56
CA LEU A 60 1.68 16.97 -10.44
C LEU A 60 2.35 17.03 -11.82
N SER A 61 3.25 17.98 -11.97
CA SER A 61 4.26 17.95 -13.04
C SER A 61 5.39 16.99 -12.64
N GLN A 62 6.22 16.56 -13.59
CA GLN A 62 7.45 15.80 -13.30
C GLN A 62 8.35 16.52 -12.28
N GLN A 63 8.46 17.85 -12.38
CA GLN A 63 9.12 18.68 -11.37
C GLN A 63 8.45 18.56 -9.99
N GLY A 64 7.11 18.54 -9.93
CA GLY A 64 6.37 18.38 -8.68
C GLY A 64 6.61 17.03 -7.99
N THR A 65 6.76 15.95 -8.76
CA THR A 65 7.16 14.64 -8.23
C THR A 65 8.60 14.69 -7.68
N ARG A 66 9.56 15.26 -8.44
CA ARG A 66 10.95 15.48 -7.97
C ARG A 66 11.00 16.32 -6.68
N GLU A 67 10.16 17.36 -6.57
CA GLU A 67 10.00 18.19 -5.36
C GLU A 67 9.49 17.40 -4.14
N ALA A 68 8.56 16.47 -4.32
CA ALA A 68 8.03 15.65 -3.24
C ALA A 68 9.03 14.55 -2.80
N ILE A 69 9.72 13.92 -3.74
CA ILE A 69 10.82 12.96 -3.48
C ILE A 69 11.92 13.64 -2.66
N HIS A 70 12.36 14.84 -3.07
CA HIS A 70 13.37 15.62 -2.34
C HIS A 70 12.93 15.97 -0.91
N ALA A 71 11.66 16.34 -0.72
CA ALA A 71 11.10 16.57 0.62
C ALA A 71 11.23 15.33 1.53
N GLY A 72 10.95 14.14 0.99
CA GLY A 72 11.16 12.86 1.69
C GLY A 72 12.62 12.61 2.04
N ARG A 73 13.55 12.83 1.10
CA ARG A 73 15.00 12.69 1.32
C ARG A 73 15.55 13.66 2.36
N LEU A 74 15.07 14.91 2.38
CA LEU A 74 15.41 15.88 3.42
C LEU A 74 14.99 15.39 4.80
N LEU A 75 13.74 14.91 4.94
CA LEU A 75 13.22 14.34 6.19
C LEU A 75 14.04 13.13 6.65
N LEU A 76 14.33 12.20 5.75
CA LEU A 76 15.15 11.01 6.00
C LEU A 76 16.57 11.39 6.45
N SER A 77 17.24 12.27 5.73
CA SER A 77 18.63 12.70 6.00
C SER A 77 18.82 13.37 7.37
N LYS A 78 17.74 13.88 7.96
CA LYS A 78 17.71 14.53 9.28
C LYS A 78 17.09 13.64 10.36
N GLY A 79 16.79 12.38 10.07
CA GLY A 79 16.24 11.41 11.03
C GLY A 79 14.83 11.75 11.53
N TYR A 80 13.98 12.35 10.69
CA TYR A 80 12.59 12.61 11.04
C TYR A 80 11.74 11.35 10.85
N LEU A 81 11.18 10.86 11.96
CA LEU A 81 10.13 9.85 11.97
C LEU A 81 8.76 10.52 11.87
N ILE A 82 7.79 9.78 11.31
CA ILE A 82 6.38 10.18 11.22
C ILE A 82 5.49 9.05 11.74
N ASP A 83 4.40 9.41 12.42
CA ASP A 83 3.46 8.46 13.05
C ASP A 83 2.08 8.49 12.38
N VAL A 84 1.74 9.62 11.75
CA VAL A 84 0.45 9.85 11.10
C VAL A 84 0.57 10.94 10.02
N VAL A 85 -0.13 10.74 8.90
CA VAL A 85 -0.15 11.68 7.78
C VAL A 85 -1.56 12.26 7.61
N TYR A 86 -1.65 13.57 7.42
CA TYR A 86 -2.86 14.29 7.03
C TYR A 86 -2.65 14.92 5.64
N THR A 87 -3.63 14.80 4.76
CA THR A 87 -3.59 15.42 3.43
C THR A 87 -4.98 15.87 2.98
N SER A 88 -5.06 16.62 1.88
CA SER A 88 -6.33 17.03 1.28
C SER A 88 -7.02 15.88 0.53
N ARG A 89 -8.15 16.15 -0.13
CA ARG A 89 -8.77 15.18 -1.07
C ARG A 89 -8.30 15.37 -2.52
N LEU A 90 -7.30 16.22 -2.76
CA LEU A 90 -6.86 16.59 -4.10
C LEU A 90 -5.61 15.79 -4.50
N LYS A 91 -5.64 15.13 -5.66
CA LYS A 91 -4.68 14.13 -6.14
C LYS A 91 -3.23 14.60 -6.03
N ARG A 92 -2.94 15.84 -6.39
CA ARG A 92 -1.60 16.45 -6.27
C ARG A 92 -1.03 16.46 -4.83
N SER A 93 -1.88 16.61 -3.82
CA SER A 93 -1.49 16.57 -2.41
C SER A 93 -1.38 15.14 -1.87
N ILE A 94 -2.19 14.23 -2.42
CA ILE A 94 -2.18 12.80 -2.07
C ILE A 94 -0.91 12.16 -2.64
N ARG A 95 -0.64 12.32 -3.94
CA ARG A 95 0.59 11.84 -4.59
C ARG A 95 1.85 12.45 -3.96
N SER A 96 1.87 13.76 -3.66
CA SER A 96 3.01 14.36 -2.94
C SER A 96 3.24 13.71 -1.57
N ALA A 97 2.18 13.33 -0.84
CA ALA A 97 2.31 12.62 0.42
C ALA A 97 2.85 11.20 0.22
N TRP A 98 2.45 10.53 -0.86
CA TRP A 98 2.93 9.18 -1.20
C TRP A 98 4.42 9.17 -1.50
N GLU A 99 4.94 10.06 -2.35
CA GLU A 99 6.39 10.14 -2.63
C GLU A 99 7.21 10.35 -1.34
N ILE A 100 6.76 11.26 -0.46
CA ILE A 100 7.39 11.51 0.84
C ILE A 100 7.34 10.25 1.72
N MET A 101 6.20 9.55 1.75
CA MET A 101 6.06 8.32 2.53
C MET A 101 6.90 7.16 1.99
N THR A 102 7.06 7.06 0.67
CA THR A 102 7.90 6.05 -0.01
C THR A 102 9.36 6.23 0.33
N GLU A 103 9.90 7.45 0.18
CA GLU A 103 11.29 7.77 0.56
C GLU A 103 11.53 7.55 2.07
N LEU A 104 10.51 7.76 2.91
CA LEU A 104 10.55 7.45 4.35
C LEU A 104 10.26 5.97 4.70
N SER A 105 10.09 5.07 3.72
CA SER A 105 9.72 3.64 3.94
C SER A 105 8.48 3.44 4.84
N SER A 106 7.57 4.39 4.80
CA SER A 106 6.51 4.61 5.81
C SER A 106 5.09 4.45 5.25
N VAL A 107 4.97 3.92 4.02
CA VAL A 107 3.70 3.77 3.28
C VAL A 107 2.61 3.00 4.04
N HIS A 108 2.97 2.19 5.04
CA HIS A 108 2.06 1.44 5.91
C HIS A 108 1.27 2.34 6.91
N LEU A 109 1.75 3.55 7.19
CA LEU A 109 1.16 4.45 8.19
C LEU A 109 -0.27 4.93 7.85
N PRO A 110 -1.07 5.35 8.85
CA PRO A 110 -2.39 5.92 8.63
C PRO A 110 -2.32 7.27 7.89
N VAL A 111 -3.16 7.42 6.86
CA VAL A 111 -3.30 8.64 6.05
C VAL A 111 -4.74 9.14 6.15
N TYR A 112 -4.94 10.31 6.75
CA TYR A 112 -6.23 10.97 6.89
C TYR A 112 -6.44 12.03 5.82
N LYS A 113 -7.34 11.76 4.88
CA LYS A 113 -7.68 12.65 3.75
C LYS A 113 -8.89 13.51 4.11
N SER A 114 -8.76 14.84 4.07
CA SER A 114 -9.83 15.76 4.47
C SER A 114 -9.98 16.95 3.54
N TRP A 115 -11.22 17.21 3.08
CA TRP A 115 -11.57 18.42 2.33
C TRP A 115 -11.20 19.72 3.08
N ARG A 116 -11.15 19.66 4.43
CA ARG A 116 -10.73 20.79 5.27
C ARG A 116 -9.30 21.25 5.00
N LEU A 117 -8.45 20.41 4.40
CA LEU A 117 -7.09 20.75 3.95
C LEU A 117 -7.00 21.15 2.48
N ASN A 118 -8.07 21.08 1.68
CA ASN A 118 -8.09 21.51 0.26
C ASN A 118 -7.56 22.95 0.12
N GLU A 119 -7.04 23.29 -1.07
CA GLU A 119 -6.66 24.66 -1.44
C GLU A 119 -7.84 25.63 -1.30
N ARG A 120 -7.60 26.94 -1.19
CA ARG A 120 -8.68 27.95 -1.21
C ARG A 120 -9.47 27.86 -2.52
N HIS A 121 -10.80 27.76 -2.45
CA HIS A 121 -11.69 27.78 -3.62
C HIS A 121 -11.65 29.17 -4.28
N TYR A 122 -11.20 29.27 -5.54
CA TYR A 122 -11.07 30.56 -6.24
C TYR A 122 -12.34 31.00 -6.97
N GLY A 123 -13.47 30.31 -6.76
CA GLY A 123 -14.74 30.63 -7.40
C GLY A 123 -14.59 30.68 -8.93
N ALA A 124 -15.20 31.69 -9.54
CA ALA A 124 -15.24 31.86 -11.00
C ALA A 124 -13.86 32.08 -11.65
N PHE A 125 -12.80 32.26 -10.86
CA PHE A 125 -11.44 32.32 -11.40
C PHE A 125 -10.84 30.93 -11.61
N GLN A 126 -11.41 29.84 -11.09
CA GLN A 126 -10.87 28.50 -11.33
C GLN A 126 -10.82 28.17 -12.83
N GLY A 127 -9.67 27.66 -13.30
CA GLY A 127 -9.40 27.44 -14.73
C GLY A 127 -8.85 28.67 -15.48
N GLN A 128 -8.99 29.89 -14.93
CA GLN A 128 -8.53 31.11 -15.60
C GLN A 128 -7.02 31.35 -15.43
N SER A 129 -6.39 31.94 -16.44
CA SER A 129 -4.99 32.41 -16.40
C SER A 129 -4.82 33.56 -15.41
N LYS A 130 -3.86 33.47 -14.48
CA LYS A 130 -3.54 34.58 -13.56
C LYS A 130 -2.99 35.81 -14.29
N VAL A 131 -2.37 35.62 -15.46
CA VAL A 131 -1.80 36.72 -16.26
C VAL A 131 -2.95 37.49 -16.91
N ASP A 132 -3.85 36.78 -17.59
CA ASP A 132 -4.98 37.38 -18.31
C ASP A 132 -5.94 38.06 -17.34
N MET A 133 -6.17 37.47 -16.17
CA MET A 133 -6.95 38.10 -15.10
C MET A 133 -6.28 39.37 -14.57
N ALA A 134 -4.94 39.41 -14.47
CA ALA A 134 -4.21 40.62 -14.06
C ALA A 134 -4.24 41.71 -15.13
N ILE A 135 -4.31 41.34 -16.42
CA ILE A 135 -4.54 42.27 -17.53
C ILE A 135 -5.99 42.81 -17.49
N LYS A 136 -6.98 41.94 -17.24
CA LYS A 136 -8.42 42.29 -17.23
C LYS A 136 -8.86 43.12 -16.02
N LEU A 137 -8.37 42.80 -14.82
CA LEU A 137 -8.81 43.41 -13.56
C LEU A 137 -7.76 44.30 -12.88
N GLY A 138 -6.53 44.34 -13.41
CA GLY A 138 -5.38 44.96 -12.75
C GLY A 138 -4.62 43.98 -11.85
N ALA A 139 -3.30 44.12 -11.83
CA ALA A 139 -2.40 43.24 -11.08
C ALA A 139 -2.62 43.31 -9.56
N ASP A 140 -2.86 44.51 -9.02
CA ASP A 140 -3.09 44.73 -7.59
C ASP A 140 -4.38 44.07 -7.10
N GLU A 141 -5.45 44.16 -7.89
CA GLU A 141 -6.75 43.55 -7.55
C GLU A 141 -6.65 42.01 -7.55
N VAL A 142 -5.99 41.45 -8.57
CA VAL A 142 -5.64 40.02 -8.60
C VAL A 142 -4.73 39.64 -7.43
N GLN A 143 -3.82 40.52 -6.99
CA GLN A 143 -2.96 40.26 -5.85
C GLN A 143 -3.73 40.32 -4.53
N LYS A 144 -4.74 41.18 -4.35
CA LYS A 144 -5.66 41.14 -3.20
C LYS A 144 -6.35 39.78 -3.11
N PHE A 145 -6.97 39.30 -4.19
CA PHE A 145 -7.58 37.96 -4.22
C PHE A 145 -6.59 36.80 -3.98
N ARG A 146 -5.28 37.02 -4.14
CA ARG A 146 -4.24 36.00 -3.95
C ARG A 146 -3.57 36.03 -2.58
N GLY A 147 -3.21 37.20 -2.07
CA GLY A 147 -2.53 37.40 -0.78
C GLY A 147 -3.46 37.80 0.37
N GLY A 148 -4.56 38.47 0.06
CA GLY A 148 -5.50 39.04 1.03
C GLY A 148 -6.21 38.01 1.91
N LEU A 149 -6.58 38.47 3.11
CA LEU A 149 -7.17 37.63 4.14
C LEU A 149 -8.67 37.43 3.94
N PHE A 150 -9.40 38.48 3.59
CA PHE A 150 -10.88 38.52 3.58
C PHE A 150 -11.48 38.57 2.16
N GLU A 151 -10.65 38.83 1.17
CA GLU A 151 -11.03 39.03 -0.22
C GLU A 151 -11.43 37.70 -0.87
N ARG A 152 -12.69 37.64 -1.34
CA ARG A 152 -13.27 36.51 -2.04
C ARG A 152 -13.36 36.82 -3.54
N PRO A 153 -12.78 35.99 -4.43
CA PRO A 153 -13.12 36.04 -5.85
C PRO A 153 -14.63 35.89 -6.08
N PRO A 154 -15.17 36.31 -7.23
CA PRO A 154 -16.58 36.09 -7.58
C PRO A 154 -16.99 34.62 -7.41
N PRO A 155 -18.16 34.32 -6.83
CA PRO A 155 -18.63 32.95 -6.66
C PRO A 155 -18.95 32.28 -7.99
N ASN A 156 -18.83 30.95 -8.04
CA ASN A 156 -19.40 30.18 -9.14
C ASN A 156 -20.92 30.37 -9.20
N THR A 157 -21.42 30.67 -10.39
CA THR A 157 -22.84 30.78 -10.72
C THR A 157 -23.50 29.41 -10.87
N GLU A 158 -22.77 28.43 -11.40
CA GLU A 158 -23.24 27.07 -11.61
C GLU A 158 -23.03 26.20 -10.36
N THR A 159 -24.15 25.72 -9.82
CA THR A 159 -24.19 24.92 -8.58
C THR A 159 -24.20 23.42 -8.83
N ARG A 160 -24.62 22.97 -10.02
CA ARG A 160 -25.00 21.57 -10.25
C ARG A 160 -23.85 20.63 -10.60
N GLU A 161 -22.91 21.02 -11.46
CA GLU A 161 -21.88 20.09 -11.95
C GLU A 161 -20.92 19.61 -10.85
N ARG A 162 -20.67 20.44 -9.83
CA ARG A 162 -19.72 20.13 -8.73
C ARG A 162 -20.37 19.43 -7.53
N GLY A 163 -21.70 19.45 -7.43
CA GLY A 163 -22.42 18.69 -6.41
C GLY A 163 -22.34 17.16 -6.64
N ASN A 164 -21.99 16.74 -7.84
CA ASN A 164 -21.90 15.34 -8.25
C ASN A 164 -20.48 14.74 -8.13
N ASP A 165 -19.48 15.52 -7.71
CA ASP A 165 -18.14 14.98 -7.45
C ASP A 165 -18.17 14.05 -6.21
N ARG A 166 -18.07 12.74 -6.43
CA ARG A 166 -18.11 11.72 -5.37
C ARG A 166 -17.10 11.97 -4.26
N LYS A 167 -15.96 12.65 -4.51
CA LYS A 167 -14.97 12.98 -3.47
C LYS A 167 -15.51 13.94 -2.41
N HIS A 168 -16.65 14.58 -2.68
CA HIS A 168 -17.31 15.57 -1.83
C HIS A 168 -18.80 15.26 -1.58
N ALA A 169 -19.28 14.07 -1.94
CA ALA A 169 -20.67 13.64 -1.71
C ALA A 169 -21.07 13.56 -0.22
N ASP A 170 -20.11 13.54 0.70
CA ASP A 170 -20.33 13.62 2.15
C ASP A 170 -20.52 15.05 2.67
N LEU A 171 -20.46 16.07 1.79
CA LEU A 171 -20.58 17.48 2.17
C LEU A 171 -22.00 18.02 1.94
N THR A 172 -22.53 18.71 2.94
CA THR A 172 -23.76 19.50 2.79
C THR A 172 -23.53 20.72 1.89
N GLU A 173 -24.59 21.27 1.27
CA GLU A 173 -24.49 22.48 0.44
C GLU A 173 -23.81 23.65 1.20
N ARG A 174 -24.03 23.77 2.51
CA ARG A 174 -23.41 24.79 3.37
C ARG A 174 -21.90 24.60 3.58
N GLN A 175 -21.39 23.38 3.39
CA GLN A 175 -19.97 23.06 3.51
C GLN A 175 -19.23 23.16 2.16
N MET A 176 -19.95 23.10 1.05
CA MET A 176 -19.40 23.24 -0.30
C MET A 176 -19.20 24.74 -0.64
N PRO A 177 -17.96 25.24 -0.77
CA PRO A 177 -17.73 26.65 -1.04
C PRO A 177 -17.99 27.00 -2.51
N ARG A 178 -18.77 28.07 -2.77
CA ARG A 178 -18.85 28.68 -4.11
C ARG A 178 -17.66 29.62 -4.41
N THR A 179 -17.02 30.13 -3.37
CA THR A 179 -15.77 30.93 -3.36
C THR A 179 -15.25 31.00 -1.92
N GLU A 180 -13.96 31.23 -1.73
CA GLU A 180 -13.33 31.40 -0.42
C GLU A 180 -12.32 32.55 -0.41
N SER A 181 -12.27 33.24 0.72
CA SER A 181 -11.13 34.04 1.15
C SER A 181 -10.10 33.16 1.87
N LEU A 182 -8.96 33.71 2.27
CA LEU A 182 -8.03 32.96 3.13
C LEU A 182 -8.64 32.72 4.52
N TYR A 183 -9.44 33.65 5.04
CA TYR A 183 -10.16 33.54 6.30
C TYR A 183 -11.19 32.40 6.29
N ASP A 184 -11.92 32.20 5.19
CA ASP A 184 -12.87 31.07 5.05
C ASP A 184 -12.13 29.72 5.05
N CYS A 185 -11.05 29.64 4.26
CA CYS A 185 -10.17 28.49 4.19
C CYS A 185 -9.60 28.14 5.58
N MET A 186 -9.13 29.14 6.34
CA MET A 186 -8.73 28.99 7.75
C MET A 186 -9.88 28.48 8.63
N GLY A 187 -11.07 29.07 8.49
CA GLY A 187 -12.26 28.71 9.26
C GLY A 187 -12.62 27.23 9.12
N ARG A 188 -12.54 26.65 7.91
CA ARG A 188 -12.74 25.21 7.71
C ARG A 188 -11.55 24.34 8.11
N THR A 189 -10.31 24.84 8.06
CA THR A 189 -9.12 24.09 8.47
C THR A 189 -9.02 23.99 10.00
N LYS A 190 -9.45 25.03 10.74
CA LYS A 190 -9.32 25.14 12.21
C LYS A 190 -9.88 23.95 13.01
N PRO A 191 -11.07 23.37 12.71
CA PRO A 191 -11.53 22.18 13.42
C PRO A 191 -10.62 20.96 13.25
N LEU A 192 -10.08 20.72 12.04
CA LEU A 192 -9.14 19.61 11.83
C LEU A 192 -7.82 19.83 12.61
N TRP A 193 -7.38 21.09 12.70
CA TRP A 193 -6.23 21.45 13.52
C TRP A 193 -6.48 21.16 15.00
N GLU A 194 -7.51 21.74 15.61
CA GLU A 194 -7.76 21.63 17.06
C GLU A 194 -8.21 20.21 17.49
N ASP A 195 -9.09 19.56 16.74
CA ASP A 195 -9.78 18.33 17.15
C ASP A 195 -9.00 17.05 16.81
N ARG A 196 -8.04 17.12 15.88
CA ARG A 196 -7.28 15.96 15.36
C ARG A 196 -5.77 16.17 15.38
N ILE A 197 -5.25 17.10 14.59
CA ILE A 197 -3.79 17.25 14.41
C ILE A 197 -3.11 17.61 15.74
N LYS A 198 -3.63 18.61 16.45
CA LYS A 198 -3.13 19.07 17.75
C LYS A 198 -3.25 18.00 18.83
N GLU A 199 -4.24 17.12 18.71
CA GLU A 199 -4.50 16.03 19.64
C GLU A 199 -3.60 14.80 19.38
N ASP A 200 -3.21 14.53 18.13
CA ASP A 200 -2.14 13.58 17.82
C ASP A 200 -0.78 14.11 18.31
N LEU A 201 -0.48 15.39 18.09
CA LEU A 201 0.74 16.02 18.62
C LEU A 201 0.82 15.90 20.15
N ARG A 202 -0.28 16.17 20.90
CA ARG A 202 -0.35 15.98 22.36
C ARG A 202 -0.09 14.54 22.82
N LYS A 203 -0.35 13.54 21.98
CA LYS A 203 -0.05 12.12 22.24
C LYS A 203 1.42 11.76 21.97
N GLY A 204 2.26 12.74 21.62
CA GLY A 204 3.66 12.53 21.28
C GLY A 204 3.90 12.10 19.83
N ARG A 205 2.86 12.08 18.98
CA ARG A 205 2.96 11.64 17.58
C ARG A 205 3.57 12.72 16.71
N ASN A 206 4.52 12.36 15.87
CA ASN A 206 5.05 13.21 14.81
C ASN A 206 4.04 13.21 13.66
N VAL A 207 3.51 14.39 13.33
CA VAL A 207 2.43 14.56 12.37
C VAL A 207 2.96 15.20 11.09
N LEU A 208 2.83 14.50 9.97
CA LEU A 208 3.06 15.05 8.64
C LEU A 208 1.75 15.62 8.07
N VAL A 209 1.74 16.88 7.66
CA VAL A 209 0.62 17.51 6.95
C VAL A 209 1.09 17.90 5.55
N VAL A 210 0.64 17.18 4.53
CA VAL A 210 0.89 17.53 3.12
C VAL A 210 -0.34 18.22 2.56
N ALA A 211 -0.24 19.50 2.23
CA ALA A 211 -1.40 20.29 1.79
C ALA A 211 -1.02 21.40 0.80
N HIS A 212 -1.84 22.44 0.70
CA HIS A 212 -1.76 23.48 -0.33
C HIS A 212 -1.30 24.82 0.23
N GLY A 213 -1.07 25.80 -0.66
CA GLY A 213 -0.53 27.09 -0.29
C GLY A 213 -1.41 27.83 0.73
N ASN A 214 -2.72 27.95 0.51
CA ASN A 214 -3.58 28.70 1.43
C ASN A 214 -3.91 27.93 2.70
N SER A 215 -4.16 26.62 2.64
CA SER A 215 -4.47 25.83 3.83
C SER A 215 -3.28 25.75 4.80
N LEU A 216 -2.05 25.63 4.28
CA LEU A 216 -0.84 25.72 5.12
C LEU A 216 -0.58 27.15 5.63
N ARG A 217 -0.78 28.20 4.82
CA ARG A 217 -0.67 29.59 5.31
C ARG A 217 -1.67 29.87 6.44
N GLY A 218 -2.87 29.33 6.33
CA GLY A 218 -3.89 29.41 7.37
C GLY A 218 -3.47 28.71 8.67
N LEU A 219 -2.89 27.51 8.59
CA LEU A 219 -2.31 26.82 9.74
C LEU A 219 -1.17 27.62 10.37
N VAL A 220 -0.20 28.07 9.57
CA VAL A 220 0.95 28.87 10.05
C VAL A 220 0.47 30.15 10.74
N LYS A 221 -0.52 30.86 10.18
CA LYS A 221 -1.13 32.04 10.83
C LYS A 221 -1.73 31.73 12.20
N MET A 222 -2.44 30.61 12.34
CA MET A 222 -3.03 30.19 13.62
C MET A 222 -1.97 29.72 14.64
N ILE A 223 -0.90 29.07 14.19
CA ILE A 223 0.18 28.54 15.04
C ILE A 223 1.06 29.68 15.57
N ASP A 224 1.55 30.53 14.68
CA ASP A 224 2.49 31.61 15.02
C ASP A 224 1.81 32.92 15.44
N SER A 225 0.47 32.96 15.42
CA SER A 225 -0.34 34.14 15.73
C SER A 225 0.02 35.35 14.86
N ILE A 226 0.25 35.11 13.56
CA ILE A 226 0.61 36.16 12.60
C ILE A 226 -0.56 37.15 12.48
N PRO A 227 -0.33 38.48 12.52
CA PRO A 227 -1.33 39.51 12.28
C PRO A 227 -2.05 39.42 10.93
N ASP A 228 -3.16 40.15 10.80
CA ASP A 228 -4.04 40.11 9.62
C ASP A 228 -3.45 40.85 8.40
N ASP A 229 -2.68 41.91 8.63
CA ASP A 229 -1.99 42.71 7.63
C ASP A 229 -0.72 42.04 7.07
N ALA A 230 -0.02 41.25 7.90
CA ALA A 230 1.22 40.56 7.55
C ALA A 230 1.05 39.24 6.78
N ILE A 231 -0.14 38.62 6.78
CA ILE A 231 -0.34 37.29 6.17
C ILE A 231 -0.16 37.27 4.64
N LYS A 232 -0.37 38.41 3.98
CA LYS A 232 -0.22 38.58 2.53
C LYS A 232 1.22 38.32 2.06
N ASP A 233 2.20 38.60 2.92
CA ASP A 233 3.63 38.50 2.67
C ASP A 233 4.19 37.10 3.03
N VAL A 234 3.39 36.27 3.71
CA VAL A 234 3.73 34.88 4.00
C VAL A 234 3.62 34.05 2.72
N ALA A 235 4.73 33.44 2.30
CA ALA A 235 4.81 32.53 1.17
C ALA A 235 5.37 31.17 1.61
N ILE A 236 4.68 30.08 1.24
CA ILE A 236 5.12 28.70 1.51
C ILE A 236 5.60 28.08 0.19
N PRO A 237 6.90 27.75 0.04
CA PRO A 237 7.45 27.10 -1.16
C PRO A 237 6.89 25.69 -1.36
N THR A 238 6.89 25.17 -2.58
CA THR A 238 6.54 23.78 -2.89
C THR A 238 7.70 22.84 -2.50
N GLY A 239 7.40 21.63 -2.00
CA GLY A 239 8.41 20.59 -1.77
C GLY A 239 9.46 20.86 -0.67
N ILE A 240 9.32 21.92 0.14
CA ILE A 240 10.25 22.17 1.26
C ILE A 240 9.51 21.97 2.58
N PRO A 241 9.94 21.02 3.44
CA PRO A 241 9.35 20.83 4.75
C PRO A 241 9.62 21.98 5.73
N ILE A 242 8.60 22.30 6.53
CA ILE A 242 8.67 23.22 7.67
C ILE A 242 8.37 22.41 8.95
N VAL A 243 9.30 22.41 9.90
CA VAL A 243 9.18 21.64 11.15
C VAL A 243 8.86 22.57 12.32
N TYR A 244 7.79 22.27 13.04
CA TYR A 244 7.43 22.91 14.31
C TYR A 244 7.65 21.97 15.48
N LYS A 245 8.20 22.52 16.57
CA LYS A 245 8.27 21.92 17.89
C LYS A 245 7.34 22.70 18.83
N PHE A 246 6.74 22.02 19.81
CA PHE A 246 5.80 22.63 20.74
C PHE A 246 6.18 22.35 22.20
N ASN A 247 5.97 23.34 23.06
CA ASN A 247 5.99 23.12 24.51
C ASN A 247 4.72 22.37 24.97
N LYS A 248 4.70 21.93 26.24
CA LYS A 248 3.55 21.21 26.84
C LYS A 248 2.21 21.98 26.81
N ARG A 249 2.20 23.28 26.52
CA ARG A 249 1.00 24.11 26.34
C ARG A 249 0.54 24.19 24.87
N MET A 250 1.14 23.41 23.97
CA MET A 250 0.94 23.48 22.51
C MET A 250 1.27 24.84 21.91
N GLN A 251 2.25 25.56 22.47
CA GLN A 251 2.80 26.80 21.88
C GLN A 251 4.09 26.48 21.12
N PRO A 252 4.30 27.06 19.92
CA PRO A 252 5.50 26.82 19.12
C PRO A 252 6.74 27.41 19.81
N VAL A 253 7.80 26.61 19.88
CA VAL A 253 9.11 26.98 20.43
C VAL A 253 10.18 27.04 19.34
N GLU A 254 11.16 27.93 19.51
CA GLU A 254 12.36 27.96 18.68
C GLU A 254 13.42 27.00 19.24
N ASP A 255 14.32 26.49 18.40
CA ASP A 255 15.48 25.71 18.86
C ASP A 255 16.64 26.64 19.21
N GLU A 256 17.01 26.66 20.49
CA GLU A 256 18.14 27.48 20.99
C GLU A 256 19.52 26.82 20.74
N ASN A 257 19.57 25.54 20.34
CA ASN A 257 20.79 24.70 20.36
C ASN A 257 21.35 24.33 18.96
N GLU A 258 21.39 25.26 18.00
CA GLU A 258 22.17 25.10 16.75
C GLU A 258 23.10 26.30 16.48
N GLU A 259 24.03 26.59 17.40
CA GLU A 259 25.03 27.68 17.28
C GLU A 259 25.96 27.57 16.04
N GLY A 260 25.95 26.45 15.32
CA GLY A 260 26.70 26.25 14.07
C GLY A 260 25.96 26.66 12.78
N ASN A 261 24.63 26.80 12.81
CA ASN A 261 23.86 27.17 11.62
C ASN A 261 23.80 28.70 11.48
N GLN A 262 24.81 29.29 10.82
CA GLN A 262 24.83 30.71 10.46
C GLN A 262 23.50 31.15 9.85
N LYS A 263 22.74 31.94 10.62
CA LYS A 263 21.59 32.77 10.22
C LYS A 263 20.91 32.31 8.93
N LEU A 264 20.24 31.15 8.98
CA LEU A 264 19.21 30.80 8.00
C LEU A 264 17.88 31.54 8.27
N ASN A 265 17.99 32.77 8.80
CA ASN A 265 16.92 33.72 8.91
C ASN A 265 16.62 34.26 7.51
N MET A 266 15.37 34.11 7.08
CA MET A 266 14.91 34.57 5.77
C MET A 266 14.91 36.10 5.65
N THR A 267 16.03 36.65 5.19
CA THR A 267 16.14 38.01 4.64
C THR A 267 16.77 38.04 3.24
N GLY A 268 17.32 36.92 2.74
CA GLY A 268 18.27 36.90 1.62
C GLY A 268 17.76 36.63 0.20
N VAL A 269 16.44 36.54 -0.04
CA VAL A 269 15.86 36.42 -1.41
C VAL A 269 14.69 37.39 -1.63
N PHE A 270 14.31 38.15 -0.60
CA PHE A 270 13.34 39.24 -0.65
C PHE A 270 13.89 40.41 0.19
N GLU A 271 15.04 40.95 -0.23
CA GLU A 271 15.55 42.21 0.34
C GLU A 271 14.54 43.33 0.04
N GLY A 272 13.77 43.71 1.06
CA GLY A 272 12.74 44.75 0.97
C GLY A 272 11.49 44.52 1.80
N ILE A 273 11.16 43.27 2.18
CA ILE A 273 9.95 42.97 2.97
C ILE A 273 10.28 42.00 4.12
N VAL A 274 10.32 42.55 5.34
CA VAL A 274 10.39 41.83 6.62
C VAL A 274 9.42 42.54 7.58
N ALA A 275 8.86 41.94 8.62
CA ALA A 275 9.04 40.58 9.14
C ALA A 275 7.76 40.12 9.85
N HIS A 276 7.27 38.92 9.55
CA HIS A 276 6.69 38.06 10.58
C HIS A 276 7.37 36.70 10.49
N LYS A 277 8.18 36.39 11.52
CA LYS A 277 9.03 35.22 11.56
C LYS A 277 8.15 33.98 11.75
N ILE A 278 8.05 33.17 10.70
CA ILE A 278 7.58 31.78 10.80
C ILE A 278 8.51 31.08 11.81
N ARG A 279 7.97 30.55 12.91
CA ARG A 279 8.80 29.91 13.96
C ARG A 279 9.24 28.51 13.58
N GLY A 280 8.52 27.87 12.67
CA GLY A 280 8.89 26.57 12.12
C GLY A 280 10.19 26.62 11.31
N GLN A 281 11.08 25.65 11.55
CA GLN A 281 12.37 25.52 10.86
C GLN A 281 12.16 24.99 9.44
N PHE A 282 12.63 25.72 8.43
CA PHE A 282 12.72 25.22 7.06
C PHE A 282 13.89 24.25 6.93
N MET A 283 13.66 23.08 6.31
CA MET A 283 14.69 22.04 6.19
C MET A 283 15.72 22.27 5.07
N GLU A 284 15.50 23.26 4.22
CA GLU A 284 16.39 23.66 3.13
C GLU A 284 16.32 25.20 2.96
N LYS A 285 17.38 25.82 2.41
CA LYS A 285 17.29 27.21 1.94
C LYS A 285 16.27 27.28 0.80
N PRO A 286 15.25 28.16 0.84
CA PRO A 286 14.26 28.24 -0.23
C PRO A 286 14.90 28.47 -1.60
N GLY A 287 14.68 27.51 -2.51
CA GLY A 287 15.14 27.61 -3.89
C GLY A 287 16.39 26.83 -4.25
N LEU A 288 17.11 26.18 -3.32
CA LEU A 288 18.30 25.36 -3.64
C LEU A 288 17.97 24.24 -4.64
N LEU A 289 16.99 23.37 -4.35
CA LEU A 289 16.47 22.40 -5.33
C LEU A 289 16.02 23.07 -6.64
N ARG A 290 15.34 24.22 -6.57
CA ARG A 290 14.83 24.90 -7.76
C ARG A 290 15.94 25.47 -8.64
N GLU A 291 17.07 25.88 -8.05
CA GLU A 291 18.28 26.24 -8.79
C GLU A 291 18.97 25.02 -9.37
N ALA A 292 19.06 23.91 -8.63
CA ALA A 292 19.62 22.67 -9.14
C ALA A 292 18.85 22.16 -10.37
N LEU A 293 17.52 22.04 -10.28
CA LEU A 293 16.64 21.65 -11.39
C LEU A 293 16.72 22.63 -12.58
N LYS A 294 16.86 23.94 -12.33
CA LYS A 294 17.09 24.93 -13.42
C LYS A 294 18.45 24.74 -14.10
N ARG A 295 19.52 24.47 -13.33
CA ARG A 295 20.86 24.22 -13.89
C ARG A 295 20.85 22.94 -14.72
N GLU A 296 20.23 21.88 -14.22
CA GLU A 296 20.00 20.61 -14.92
C GLU A 296 19.25 20.82 -16.24
N GLN A 297 18.11 21.52 -16.23
CA GLN A 297 17.35 21.84 -17.45
C GLN A 297 18.16 22.68 -18.46
N LEU A 298 18.99 23.62 -17.98
CA LEU A 298 19.92 24.37 -18.82
C LEU A 298 21.07 23.52 -19.37
N TRP A 299 21.40 22.38 -18.75
CA TRP A 299 22.42 21.45 -19.23
C TRP A 299 21.84 20.49 -20.28
N GLN A 300 20.61 19.98 -20.07
CA GLN A 300 19.83 19.25 -21.08
C GLN A 300 19.76 20.02 -22.41
N GLN A 301 19.54 21.33 -22.36
CA GLN A 301 19.49 22.19 -23.56
C GLN A 301 20.86 22.49 -24.20
N LYS A 302 21.97 22.32 -23.47
CA LYS A 302 23.32 22.72 -23.92
C LYS A 302 24.21 21.57 -24.34
N VAL A 303 23.91 20.36 -23.91
CA VAL A 303 24.73 19.17 -24.14
C VAL A 303 23.89 18.16 -24.93
N PRO A 304 24.09 18.04 -26.25
CA PRO A 304 23.41 17.03 -27.06
C PRO A 304 23.68 15.63 -26.50
N GLY A 305 22.63 14.85 -26.24
CA GLY A 305 22.74 13.54 -25.58
C GLY A 305 22.82 13.59 -24.05
N PHE A 306 22.69 14.76 -23.40
CA PHE A 306 22.34 14.85 -21.98
C PHE A 306 20.83 14.60 -21.81
N ASP A 307 20.37 13.47 -22.36
CA ASP A 307 19.03 12.96 -22.14
C ASP A 307 19.04 12.11 -20.87
N ASP A 308 18.24 12.54 -19.89
CA ASP A 308 17.96 11.83 -18.64
C ASP A 308 17.04 10.60 -18.88
N ALA A 309 16.95 10.14 -20.14
CA ALA A 309 16.07 9.07 -20.60
C ALA A 309 16.41 7.69 -20.04
N ASN A 310 17.61 7.51 -19.47
CA ASN A 310 17.89 6.45 -18.52
C ASN A 310 17.42 6.88 -17.12
N ASN A 311 16.11 6.74 -16.91
CA ASN A 311 15.27 7.25 -15.82
C ASN A 311 15.56 6.64 -14.42
N ASN A 312 16.83 6.42 -14.07
CA ASN A 312 17.27 5.63 -12.90
C ASN A 312 18.43 6.23 -12.06
N ASN A 313 19.01 7.37 -12.44
CA ASN A 313 20.04 8.03 -11.64
C ASN A 313 19.49 9.25 -10.87
N PRO A 314 19.73 9.38 -9.55
CA PRO A 314 19.34 10.58 -8.81
C PRO A 314 20.22 11.78 -9.20
N PRO A 315 19.70 13.02 -9.10
CA PRO A 315 20.43 14.22 -9.51
C PRO A 315 21.73 14.41 -8.71
N LEU A 316 22.75 14.96 -9.36
CA LEU A 316 24.11 15.16 -8.85
C LEU A 316 24.14 15.80 -7.45
N THR A 317 24.33 14.95 -6.43
CA THR A 317 24.70 15.36 -5.08
C THR A 317 26.19 15.71 -4.99
N LEU A 318 26.59 16.41 -3.92
CA LEU A 318 27.99 16.60 -3.52
C LEU A 318 28.63 15.27 -3.07
N SER A 319 28.80 14.36 -4.02
CA SER A 319 29.31 13.00 -3.82
C SER A 319 30.01 12.51 -5.09
N GLY A 320 31.12 13.16 -5.44
CA GLY A 320 32.04 12.72 -6.51
C GLY A 320 32.75 11.38 -6.25
N GLU A 321 32.34 10.65 -5.20
CA GLU A 321 32.89 9.36 -4.77
C GLU A 321 31.81 8.24 -4.70
N ARG A 322 30.61 8.44 -5.26
CA ARG A 322 29.52 7.43 -5.24
C ARG A 322 29.10 6.87 -6.59
N SER A 323 29.56 7.44 -7.70
CA SER A 323 29.14 7.02 -9.05
C SER A 323 29.90 5.82 -9.64
N GLN A 324 30.84 5.21 -8.91
CA GLN A 324 31.49 3.93 -9.28
C GLN A 324 31.56 2.88 -8.15
N GLN A 325 30.85 3.11 -7.03
CA GLN A 325 30.69 2.10 -5.98
C GLN A 325 29.24 1.60 -5.95
N GLN A 326 28.99 0.63 -6.85
CA GLN A 326 27.98 -0.43 -6.77
C GLN A 326 26.62 -0.08 -6.14
N GLN A 327 25.60 0.08 -6.99
CA GLN A 327 24.40 -0.72 -6.71
C GLN A 327 24.82 -2.20 -6.81
N LEU A 328 24.47 -3.07 -5.86
CA LEU A 328 23.51 -2.86 -4.78
C LEU A 328 24.20 -2.54 -3.43
N THR A 329 25.00 -3.40 -2.80
CA THR A 329 25.16 -4.81 -3.12
C THR A 329 24.32 -5.69 -2.19
N GLN A 330 23.56 -6.54 -2.86
CA GLN A 330 23.15 -7.86 -2.43
C GLN A 330 24.31 -8.67 -1.81
N MET A 331 25.58 -8.25 -1.93
CA MET A 331 26.77 -8.84 -1.32
C MET A 331 26.84 -8.61 0.19
N GLU A 332 26.45 -7.42 0.70
CA GLU A 332 26.27 -7.20 2.15
C GLU A 332 25.05 -7.97 2.68
N GLN A 333 23.96 -7.94 1.91
CA GLN A 333 22.78 -8.79 2.14
C GLN A 333 23.10 -10.29 2.03
N SER A 334 24.21 -10.66 1.35
CA SER A 334 24.72 -12.04 1.25
C SER A 334 25.66 -12.39 2.39
N LEU A 335 26.50 -11.48 2.89
CA LEU A 335 27.38 -11.77 4.02
C LEU A 335 26.60 -12.11 5.30
N PHE A 336 25.44 -11.45 5.50
CA PHE A 336 24.52 -11.76 6.59
C PHE A 336 23.75 -13.09 6.35
N LYS A 337 23.26 -13.33 5.12
CA LYS A 337 22.63 -14.62 4.74
C LYS A 337 23.60 -15.80 4.83
N LEU A 338 24.91 -15.59 4.62
CA LEU A 338 25.97 -16.61 4.72
C LEU A 338 26.19 -17.15 6.15
N GLN A 339 25.64 -16.51 7.19
CA GLN A 339 25.57 -17.10 8.54
C GLN A 339 24.25 -17.87 8.79
N ASP A 340 23.15 -17.46 8.15
CA ASP A 340 21.80 -17.97 8.44
C ASP A 340 21.56 -19.40 7.90
N GLU A 341 22.40 -19.91 7.00
CA GLU A 341 22.35 -21.31 6.53
C GLU A 341 23.30 -22.26 7.27
N LYS A 342 24.40 -21.73 7.85
CA LYS A 342 25.46 -22.53 8.51
C LYS A 342 24.98 -23.28 9.78
N SER A 343 23.74 -23.01 10.20
CA SER A 343 23.07 -23.53 11.40
C SER A 343 21.75 -24.28 11.10
N LEU A 344 21.47 -24.61 9.84
CA LEU A 344 20.53 -25.69 9.49
C LEU A 344 21.20 -27.09 9.62
N MET A 345 22.43 -27.14 10.18
CA MET A 345 23.35 -28.28 10.16
C MET A 345 23.31 -29.19 11.41
N GLU A 346 22.46 -28.96 12.42
CA GLU A 346 22.35 -29.86 13.59
C GLU A 346 20.89 -30.15 13.96
N GLU A 347 20.53 -31.45 13.95
CA GLU A 347 19.44 -32.18 14.66
C GLU A 347 19.14 -33.50 13.91
N PRO A 348 18.92 -34.65 14.59
CA PRO A 348 19.77 -35.27 15.59
C PRO A 348 20.32 -36.63 15.08
N SER A 349 21.61 -36.92 15.30
CA SER A 349 22.17 -38.26 15.06
C SER A 349 22.37 -39.02 16.38
N SER A 350 21.68 -40.16 16.50
CA SER A 350 21.91 -41.12 17.58
C SER A 350 23.17 -41.95 17.31
N SER A 351 24.25 -41.75 18.06
CA SER A 351 25.06 -42.81 18.72
C SER A 351 26.46 -42.33 19.13
N SER A 352 26.79 -42.59 20.41
CA SER A 352 28.11 -42.86 21.00
C SER A 352 29.31 -41.90 20.80
N PRO A 353 30.07 -41.56 21.86
CA PRO A 353 31.22 -40.65 21.76
C PRO A 353 32.53 -41.37 21.37
N PRO A 354 33.44 -40.65 20.69
CA PRO A 354 34.88 -40.92 20.78
C PRO A 354 35.68 -39.76 21.39
N SER A 355 36.81 -40.12 21.99
CA SER A 355 37.80 -39.28 22.67
C SER A 355 38.77 -38.57 21.69
N PRO A 356 39.68 -37.68 22.13
CA PRO A 356 40.26 -36.65 21.25
C PRO A 356 41.48 -37.07 20.41
N ASN A 357 41.66 -36.28 19.33
CA ASN A 357 42.85 -35.97 18.48
C ASN A 357 44.23 -35.98 19.21
N PRO A 358 45.43 -36.00 18.55
CA PRO A 358 45.76 -35.21 17.33
C PRO A 358 46.86 -35.75 16.34
N ILE A 359 47.26 -34.93 15.33
CA ILE A 359 48.51 -35.01 14.50
C ILE A 359 48.45 -36.07 13.33
N GLU A 360 48.94 -35.89 12.07
CA GLU A 360 49.79 -34.87 11.40
C GLU A 360 49.38 -34.52 9.91
N GLN A 361 50.04 -33.48 9.37
CA GLN A 361 50.12 -32.81 8.05
C GLN A 361 50.24 -33.55 6.67
N ALA A 362 50.00 -32.74 5.60
CA ALA A 362 50.60 -32.74 4.23
C ALA A 362 50.16 -33.82 3.20
N ARG A 363 50.11 -33.59 1.87
CA ARG A 363 50.31 -32.40 0.99
C ARG A 363 49.74 -32.66 -0.44
N GLU A 364 49.47 -31.59 -1.20
CA GLU A 364 49.57 -31.42 -2.68
C GLU A 364 49.09 -32.57 -3.64
N ALA A 365 48.07 -32.36 -4.49
CA ALA A 365 48.14 -31.88 -5.90
C ALA A 365 48.81 -32.87 -6.90
N ALA A 366 48.38 -33.09 -8.16
CA ALA A 366 47.21 -32.70 -8.96
C ALA A 366 47.24 -33.48 -10.33
N VAL A 367 46.40 -33.05 -11.31
CA VAL A 367 46.57 -33.21 -12.79
C VAL A 367 45.99 -34.44 -13.54
N SER A 368 45.08 -34.13 -14.49
CA SER A 368 44.68 -34.84 -15.73
C SER A 368 44.00 -36.23 -15.65
N GLY A 369 43.14 -36.63 -16.60
CA GLY A 369 42.60 -35.87 -17.75
C GLY A 369 41.64 -36.68 -18.64
N ASN A 370 40.87 -35.94 -19.46
CA ASN A 370 40.06 -36.33 -20.64
C ASN A 370 40.22 -37.75 -21.25
N ILE A 371 39.10 -38.40 -21.62
CA ILE A 371 38.64 -38.68 -23.01
C ILE A 371 37.35 -39.53 -23.04
N LEU A 372 36.65 -39.51 -24.19
CA LEU A 372 35.31 -40.04 -24.47
C LEU A 372 35.20 -41.58 -24.70
N SER A 373 33.93 -42.02 -24.72
CA SER A 373 33.29 -43.30 -25.11
C SER A 373 33.69 -43.87 -26.51
N PRO A 374 33.11 -44.97 -27.05
CA PRO A 374 32.00 -45.84 -26.58
C PRO A 374 32.21 -47.37 -26.80
N LEU A 375 31.19 -48.22 -26.51
CA LEU A 375 30.66 -49.29 -27.39
C LEU A 375 29.48 -50.10 -26.74
N PHE A 376 28.49 -50.48 -27.57
CA PHE A 376 27.35 -51.40 -27.31
C PHE A 376 27.77 -52.87 -27.65
N PRO A 377 27.00 -53.96 -27.35
CA PRO A 377 25.52 -54.14 -27.32
C PRO A 377 25.02 -54.94 -26.07
N SER A 378 23.86 -55.63 -25.95
CA SER A 378 22.78 -56.06 -26.88
C SER A 378 21.46 -56.39 -26.13
N SER A 379 20.33 -56.42 -26.85
CA SER A 379 19.02 -57.03 -26.46
C SER A 379 19.08 -58.58 -26.48
N PRO A 380 18.12 -59.37 -25.90
CA PRO A 380 16.71 -59.36 -26.32
C PRO A 380 15.64 -59.66 -25.23
N SER A 381 14.37 -59.44 -25.60
CA SER A 381 13.16 -60.00 -24.94
C SER A 381 12.83 -61.40 -25.51
N PRO A 382 12.06 -62.23 -24.79
CA PRO A 382 10.69 -62.52 -25.27
C PRO A 382 9.64 -62.79 -24.18
N SER A 383 8.36 -62.71 -24.57
CA SER A 383 7.21 -63.34 -23.89
C SER A 383 6.81 -64.63 -24.61
N PRO A 384 6.01 -65.51 -23.96
CA PRO A 384 4.83 -66.02 -24.67
C PRO A 384 3.59 -66.29 -23.79
N GLN A 385 2.51 -66.67 -24.48
CA GLN A 385 1.15 -66.99 -24.02
C GLN A 385 0.91 -68.53 -24.20
N ASN A 386 -0.20 -69.20 -23.84
CA ASN A 386 -1.51 -68.82 -23.25
C ASN A 386 -2.14 -70.09 -22.57
N ASP A 387 -3.45 -70.06 -22.26
CA ASP A 387 -4.39 -71.22 -22.23
C ASP A 387 -4.27 -72.30 -21.11
N THR A 388 -5.30 -72.98 -20.59
CA THR A 388 -6.81 -72.94 -20.61
C THR A 388 -7.29 -73.85 -19.42
N SER A 389 -8.55 -73.96 -18.94
CA SER A 389 -9.83 -73.21 -18.95
C SER A 389 -10.86 -73.91 -18.02
N LEU A 390 -12.16 -73.49 -18.02
CA LEU A 390 -13.36 -74.17 -17.46
C LEU A 390 -13.48 -74.20 -15.90
N ILE A 391 -14.63 -73.96 -15.23
CA ILE A 391 -16.08 -73.93 -15.60
C ILE A 391 -16.83 -72.77 -14.89
N SER A 392 -17.80 -72.16 -15.58
CA SER A 392 -18.93 -71.32 -15.05
C SER A 392 -20.26 -72.05 -15.37
N PRO A 393 -21.49 -71.70 -14.86
CA PRO A 393 -22.04 -70.33 -14.82
C PRO A 393 -23.13 -69.99 -13.76
N SER A 394 -23.49 -68.70 -13.65
CA SER A 394 -24.88 -68.23 -13.84
C SER A 394 -24.95 -66.69 -13.86
N ASN A 395 -25.48 -66.15 -14.95
CA ASN A 395 -25.80 -64.74 -15.21
C ASN A 395 -27.34 -64.66 -15.41
N PRO A 396 -28.02 -63.49 -15.52
CA PRO A 396 -28.00 -62.79 -16.82
C PRO A 396 -28.22 -61.25 -16.84
N ASN A 397 -27.42 -60.61 -17.71
CA ASN A 397 -27.75 -59.57 -18.70
C ASN A 397 -28.29 -58.17 -18.25
N TYR A 398 -27.63 -57.04 -18.55
CA TYR A 398 -27.33 -56.36 -19.84
C TYR A 398 -28.52 -55.84 -20.66
N TYR A 399 -28.61 -54.51 -20.83
CA TYR A 399 -28.71 -53.83 -22.14
C TYR A 399 -28.35 -52.32 -22.01
N SER A 400 -28.31 -51.62 -23.14
CA SER A 400 -27.61 -50.35 -23.41
C SER A 400 -28.40 -49.04 -23.25
N GLY A 401 -27.69 -47.91 -23.07
CA GLY A 401 -27.94 -46.70 -23.88
C GLY A 401 -28.65 -45.50 -23.21
N THR A 402 -27.93 -44.38 -23.14
CA THR A 402 -28.41 -42.97 -23.25
C THR A 402 -29.83 -42.59 -22.79
N LYS A 403 -29.93 -41.83 -21.68
CA LYS A 403 -30.41 -40.42 -21.65
C LYS A 403 -30.65 -39.88 -20.23
N ARG A 404 -30.25 -38.60 -20.06
CA ARG A 404 -30.89 -37.47 -19.34
C ARG A 404 -31.32 -37.63 -17.87
N LEU A 405 -31.00 -36.56 -17.11
CA LEU A 405 -31.48 -36.21 -15.76
C LEU A 405 -32.92 -36.67 -15.45
N GLU A 406 -33.18 -37.14 -14.22
CA GLU A 406 -33.79 -36.29 -13.17
C GLU A 406 -33.97 -36.96 -11.79
N ASN A 407 -33.99 -36.08 -10.78
CA ASN A 407 -34.74 -36.14 -9.51
C ASN A 407 -34.28 -36.97 -8.27
N TYR A 408 -33.81 -36.17 -7.31
CA TYR A 408 -34.29 -36.06 -5.91
C TYR A 408 -33.85 -37.07 -4.82
N GLN A 409 -33.14 -36.47 -3.85
CA GLN A 409 -33.26 -36.66 -2.39
C GLN A 409 -33.25 -38.09 -1.81
N ASP A 410 -32.22 -38.41 -1.02
CA ASP A 410 -32.40 -38.29 0.44
C ASP A 410 -31.06 -38.28 1.23
N LYS A 411 -31.10 -37.68 2.44
CA LYS A 411 -30.11 -37.79 3.55
C LYS A 411 -28.68 -37.23 3.35
N CYS A 412 -28.53 -35.95 3.67
CA CYS A 412 -27.60 -35.53 4.75
C CYS A 412 -27.98 -34.18 5.38
N ALA A 413 -29.10 -34.16 6.09
CA ALA A 413 -29.40 -33.07 7.02
C ALA A 413 -28.87 -33.41 8.43
N LYS A 414 -27.91 -32.61 8.94
CA LYS A 414 -27.88 -32.06 10.32
C LYS A 414 -26.53 -31.43 10.66
N ASN A 415 -26.47 -30.10 10.59
CA ASN A 415 -25.94 -29.23 11.65
C ASN A 415 -26.35 -27.78 11.33
N VAL A 416 -27.58 -27.44 11.69
CA VAL A 416 -28.15 -26.09 11.52
C VAL A 416 -27.75 -25.23 12.71
N VAL A 417 -27.08 -24.10 12.45
CA VAL A 417 -26.96 -23.02 13.44
C VAL A 417 -28.22 -22.17 13.36
N THR A 418 -28.98 -22.10 14.46
CA THR A 418 -30.20 -21.30 14.55
C THR A 418 -29.89 -19.82 14.71
N PHE A 419 -30.32 -18.99 13.75
CA PHE A 419 -30.39 -17.54 13.92
C PHE A 419 -31.79 -17.13 14.37
N SER A 420 -31.90 -16.50 15.53
CA SER A 420 -33.15 -15.98 16.07
C SER A 420 -33.42 -14.56 15.57
N ASN A 421 -34.53 -14.39 14.84
CA ASN A 421 -35.25 -13.15 14.52
C ASN A 421 -34.52 -11.80 14.74
N SER A 422 -33.96 -11.26 13.65
CA SER A 422 -33.87 -9.82 13.43
C SER A 422 -34.29 -9.50 12.00
N VAL A 423 -35.18 -8.51 11.85
CA VAL A 423 -35.79 -8.03 10.60
C VAL A 423 -34.85 -8.10 9.39
N LYS A 424 -35.23 -8.87 8.35
CA LYS A 424 -34.56 -8.83 7.05
C LYS A 424 -34.89 -7.49 6.36
N VAL A 425 -33.92 -6.60 6.28
CA VAL A 425 -33.92 -5.46 5.34
C VAL A 425 -33.45 -5.99 3.99
N PRO A 426 -34.09 -5.66 2.85
CA PRO A 426 -33.69 -6.17 1.55
C PRO A 426 -32.39 -5.50 1.08
N ILE A 427 -31.39 -6.32 0.74
CA ILE A 427 -30.16 -5.90 0.08
C ILE A 427 -30.46 -5.81 -1.43
N ARG A 428 -30.07 -4.70 -2.07
CA ARG A 428 -30.29 -4.45 -3.51
C ARG A 428 -29.32 -3.36 -3.96
N LYS A 429 -28.77 -3.35 -5.18
CA LYS A 429 -28.05 -4.42 -5.91
C LYS A 429 -26.54 -4.01 -5.83
N ASP A 430 -25.60 -4.77 -6.42
CA ASP A 430 -24.20 -4.33 -6.61
C ASP A 430 -23.30 -4.21 -5.35
N SER A 431 -23.56 -4.99 -4.30
CA SER A 431 -22.59 -5.16 -3.21
C SER A 431 -21.43 -6.05 -3.66
N VAL A 432 -20.48 -5.46 -4.39
CA VAL A 432 -19.33 -6.18 -4.97
C VAL A 432 -18.07 -6.04 -4.10
N VAL A 433 -17.36 -7.15 -3.95
CA VAL A 433 -16.01 -7.19 -3.39
C VAL A 433 -15.02 -7.54 -4.50
N VAL A 434 -14.25 -6.55 -4.93
CA VAL A 434 -13.14 -6.76 -5.88
C VAL A 434 -11.88 -7.11 -5.11
N ILE A 435 -11.21 -8.20 -5.48
CA ILE A 435 -9.97 -8.65 -4.86
C ILE A 435 -8.85 -8.68 -5.88
N ILE A 436 -7.74 -8.00 -5.60
CA ILE A 436 -6.55 -7.93 -6.46
C ILE A 436 -5.36 -8.50 -5.69
N ARG A 437 -4.66 -9.47 -6.27
CA ARG A 437 -3.32 -9.83 -5.83
C ARG A 437 -2.34 -8.75 -6.27
N HIS A 438 -1.50 -8.29 -5.35
CA HIS A 438 -0.46 -7.30 -5.66
C HIS A 438 0.36 -7.67 -6.91
N GLY A 439 0.85 -6.67 -7.63
CA GLY A 439 1.71 -6.87 -8.78
C GLY A 439 2.99 -7.66 -8.45
N LYS A 440 3.68 -8.13 -9.48
CA LYS A 440 4.96 -8.84 -9.38
C LYS A 440 5.99 -8.00 -8.63
N THR A 441 6.62 -8.58 -7.62
CA THR A 441 7.73 -7.93 -6.88
C THR A 441 9.08 -8.28 -7.48
N SER A 442 10.09 -7.46 -7.17
CA SER A 442 11.51 -7.77 -7.40
C SER A 442 11.88 -9.17 -6.88
N HIS A 443 11.35 -9.57 -5.73
CA HIS A 443 11.60 -10.89 -5.13
C HIS A 443 10.88 -12.02 -5.86
N ASN A 444 9.72 -11.76 -6.47
CA ASN A 444 9.04 -12.75 -7.31
C ASN A 444 9.78 -12.96 -8.64
N GLN A 445 10.31 -11.88 -9.24
CA GLN A 445 11.17 -11.92 -10.43
C GLN A 445 12.45 -12.74 -10.16
N LEU A 446 13.06 -12.57 -8.98
CA LEU A 446 14.24 -13.34 -8.54
C LEU A 446 13.93 -14.75 -7.99
N GLY A 447 12.68 -15.22 -8.05
CA GLY A 447 12.31 -16.57 -7.59
C GLY A 447 12.30 -16.77 -6.06
N LEU A 448 12.50 -15.71 -5.26
CA LEU A 448 12.66 -15.80 -3.81
C LEU A 448 11.33 -16.03 -3.06
N PHE A 449 11.40 -16.56 -1.84
CA PHE A 449 10.32 -16.49 -0.85
C PHE A 449 10.29 -15.10 -0.19
N THR A 450 9.16 -14.39 -0.26
CA THR A 450 9.03 -13.04 0.33
C THR A 450 8.41 -13.08 1.73
N GLY A 451 7.18 -13.57 1.86
CA GLY A 451 6.46 -13.52 3.15
C GLY A 451 6.23 -12.08 3.61
N TRP A 452 6.58 -11.76 4.86
CA TRP A 452 6.39 -10.42 5.46
C TRP A 452 7.52 -9.43 5.13
N GLU A 453 8.58 -9.86 4.46
CA GLU A 453 9.61 -8.98 3.91
C GLU A 453 8.97 -7.97 2.95
N ASP A 454 9.38 -6.70 3.03
CA ASP A 454 8.71 -5.60 2.36
C ASP A 454 9.23 -5.34 0.94
N ALA A 455 9.33 -6.40 0.15
CA ALA A 455 9.76 -6.31 -1.24
C ALA A 455 8.83 -5.37 -2.04
N PRO A 456 9.37 -4.33 -2.72
CA PRO A 456 8.60 -3.41 -3.55
C PRO A 456 8.14 -4.08 -4.85
N LEU A 457 7.19 -3.45 -5.55
CA LEU A 457 6.84 -3.86 -6.91
C LEU A 457 8.05 -3.72 -7.85
N ALA A 458 8.19 -4.70 -8.75
CA ALA A 458 8.97 -4.55 -9.97
C ALA A 458 8.17 -3.69 -10.98
N GLU A 459 8.81 -3.23 -12.05
CA GLU A 459 8.13 -2.35 -13.01
C GLU A 459 6.97 -3.06 -13.71
N GLU A 460 7.14 -4.33 -14.09
CA GLU A 460 6.04 -5.14 -14.64
C GLU A 460 4.87 -5.26 -13.64
N GLY A 461 5.17 -5.26 -12.33
CA GLY A 461 4.17 -5.27 -11.27
C GLY A 461 3.44 -3.94 -11.08
N ARG A 462 4.04 -2.80 -11.46
CA ARG A 462 3.36 -1.51 -11.53
C ARG A 462 2.41 -1.47 -12.72
N ASP A 463 2.85 -1.97 -13.87
CA ASP A 463 2.02 -2.08 -15.07
C ASP A 463 0.83 -3.01 -14.85
N GLU A 464 1.04 -4.18 -14.24
CA GLU A 464 -0.04 -5.07 -13.77
C GLU A 464 -1.08 -4.32 -12.91
N ALA A 465 -0.63 -3.50 -11.96
CA ALA A 465 -1.52 -2.73 -11.08
C ALA A 465 -2.26 -1.59 -11.80
N ARG A 466 -1.62 -0.90 -12.75
CA ARG A 466 -2.27 0.10 -13.60
C ARG A 466 -3.29 -0.54 -14.53
N ASN A 467 -2.94 -1.65 -15.17
CA ASN A 467 -3.83 -2.36 -16.07
C ASN A 467 -5.06 -2.90 -15.32
N ALA A 468 -4.91 -3.34 -14.07
CA ALA A 468 -6.03 -3.64 -13.18
C ALA A 468 -6.98 -2.45 -12.98
N GLY A 469 -6.43 -1.25 -12.74
CA GLY A 469 -7.20 -0.01 -12.60
C GLY A 469 -7.90 0.41 -13.89
N LYS A 470 -7.22 0.30 -15.04
CA LYS A 470 -7.81 0.58 -16.37
C LYS A 470 -8.94 -0.39 -16.70
N LEU A 471 -8.77 -1.68 -16.42
CA LEU A 471 -9.78 -2.71 -16.63
C LEU A 471 -11.02 -2.46 -15.76
N LEU A 472 -10.83 -2.14 -14.48
CA LEU A 472 -11.92 -1.74 -13.59
C LEU A 472 -12.63 -0.47 -14.10
N LYS A 473 -11.88 0.51 -14.62
CA LYS A 473 -12.45 1.75 -15.19
C LYS A 473 -13.27 1.49 -16.45
N LEU A 474 -12.79 0.61 -17.34
CA LEU A 474 -13.46 0.22 -18.57
C LEU A 474 -14.84 -0.40 -18.28
N HIS A 475 -14.90 -1.26 -17.27
CA HIS A 475 -16.14 -1.89 -16.77
C HIS A 475 -16.93 -1.02 -15.77
N GLY A 476 -16.63 0.28 -15.67
CA GLY A 476 -17.39 1.24 -14.85
C GLY A 476 -17.34 1.02 -13.33
N PHE A 477 -16.33 0.31 -12.82
CA PHE A 477 -16.24 0.01 -11.38
C PHE A 477 -15.94 1.25 -10.53
N GLU A 478 -16.69 1.36 -9.45
CA GLU A 478 -16.52 2.39 -8.44
C GLU A 478 -16.37 1.76 -7.05
N PHE A 479 -15.55 2.36 -6.19
CA PHE A 479 -15.37 1.93 -4.81
C PHE A 479 -15.70 3.03 -3.81
N ASP A 480 -16.05 2.63 -2.59
CA ASP A 480 -16.27 3.55 -1.46
C ASP A 480 -15.20 3.38 -0.36
N VAL A 481 -14.51 2.23 -0.35
CA VAL A 481 -13.47 1.88 0.62
C VAL A 481 -12.50 0.85 0.05
N VAL A 482 -11.24 0.97 0.44
CA VAL A 482 -10.18 0.03 0.06
C VAL A 482 -9.53 -0.58 1.30
N TYR A 483 -9.30 -1.90 1.27
CA TYR A 483 -8.56 -2.63 2.29
C TYR A 483 -7.23 -3.14 1.74
N THR A 484 -6.16 -3.01 2.52
CA THR A 484 -4.82 -3.49 2.13
C THR A 484 -4.08 -4.15 3.29
N SER A 485 -3.02 -4.89 2.96
CA SER A 485 -2.03 -5.33 3.96
C SER A 485 -1.16 -4.15 4.45
N TRP A 486 -0.21 -4.41 5.36
CA TRP A 486 0.83 -3.42 5.72
C TRP A 486 2.05 -3.46 4.80
N LEU A 487 2.02 -4.32 3.77
CA LEU A 487 3.17 -4.54 2.89
C LEU A 487 3.12 -3.57 1.71
N SER A 488 4.22 -2.86 1.45
CA SER A 488 4.31 -1.75 0.48
C SER A 488 3.72 -2.13 -0.87
N ARG A 489 4.11 -3.26 -1.44
CA ARG A 489 3.58 -3.80 -2.71
C ARG A 489 2.05 -3.86 -2.85
N ALA A 490 1.31 -4.16 -1.79
CA ALA A 490 -0.15 -4.23 -1.82
C ALA A 490 -0.78 -2.84 -1.68
N ILE A 491 -0.12 -1.96 -0.92
CA ILE A 491 -0.50 -0.55 -0.79
C ILE A 491 -0.25 0.17 -2.13
N GLU A 492 0.92 -0.04 -2.75
CA GLU A 492 1.33 0.48 -4.07
C GLU A 492 0.41 -0.04 -5.19
N THR A 493 0.04 -1.33 -5.17
CA THR A 493 -0.95 -1.89 -6.12
C THR A 493 -2.30 -1.17 -6.00
N ALA A 494 -2.81 -1.01 -4.77
CA ALA A 494 -4.06 -0.29 -4.54
C ALA A 494 -3.95 1.20 -4.94
N TRP A 495 -2.80 1.83 -4.72
CA TRP A 495 -2.54 3.21 -5.11
C TRP A 495 -2.62 3.39 -6.63
N LEU A 496 -1.91 2.55 -7.39
CA LEU A 496 -1.89 2.59 -8.85
C LEU A 496 -3.26 2.28 -9.45
N ALA A 497 -3.97 1.25 -8.96
CA ALA A 497 -5.32 0.93 -9.44
C ALA A 497 -6.32 2.07 -9.17
N LEU A 498 -6.26 2.71 -7.99
CA LEU A 498 -7.09 3.88 -7.66
C LEU A 498 -6.73 5.13 -8.47
N ASP A 499 -5.49 5.24 -8.94
CA ASP A 499 -4.99 6.39 -9.69
C ASP A 499 -5.61 6.45 -11.09
N GLU A 500 -5.65 5.30 -11.77
CA GLU A 500 -6.34 5.13 -13.06
C GLU A 500 -7.86 5.38 -12.92
N LEU A 501 -8.46 4.98 -11.79
CA LEU A 501 -9.87 5.21 -11.42
C LEU A 501 -10.18 6.65 -10.92
N ASP A 502 -9.20 7.57 -10.93
CA ASP A 502 -9.26 8.92 -10.33
C ASP A 502 -9.86 8.98 -8.91
N SER A 503 -9.68 7.90 -8.15
CA SER A 503 -10.34 7.62 -6.88
C SER A 503 -9.36 7.69 -5.71
N LEU A 504 -8.25 8.42 -5.88
CA LEU A 504 -7.19 8.59 -4.87
C LEU A 504 -7.67 9.13 -3.53
N TRP A 505 -8.81 9.82 -3.49
CA TRP A 505 -9.40 10.41 -2.29
C TRP A 505 -10.02 9.37 -1.35
N LEU A 506 -10.28 8.13 -1.81
CA LEU A 506 -10.94 7.08 -1.04
C LEU A 506 -10.18 6.68 0.24
N PRO A 507 -10.89 6.25 1.31
CA PRO A 507 -10.25 5.74 2.52
C PRO A 507 -9.57 4.39 2.24
N ILE A 508 -8.30 4.27 2.66
CA ILE A 508 -7.53 3.02 2.57
C ILE A 508 -7.27 2.51 4.00
N ILE A 509 -7.91 1.40 4.36
CA ILE A 509 -7.79 0.74 5.66
C ILE A 509 -6.73 -0.35 5.55
N LYS A 510 -5.62 -0.18 6.28
CA LYS A 510 -4.43 -1.03 6.18
C LYS A 510 -4.33 -1.93 7.41
N THR A 511 -4.11 -3.23 7.24
CA THR A 511 -4.00 -4.18 8.37
C THR A 511 -2.93 -5.25 8.17
N TRP A 512 -2.17 -5.57 9.22
CA TRP A 512 -1.27 -6.72 9.25
C TRP A 512 -2.00 -8.05 9.00
N ARG A 513 -3.32 -8.09 9.26
CA ARG A 513 -4.14 -9.30 9.09
C ARG A 513 -4.29 -9.73 7.63
N LEU A 514 -4.04 -8.83 6.67
CA LEU A 514 -4.00 -9.12 5.23
C LEU A 514 -2.57 -9.36 4.72
N ASN A 515 -1.54 -9.41 5.58
CA ASN A 515 -0.19 -9.74 5.15
C ASN A 515 -0.11 -11.15 4.54
N GLU A 516 0.85 -11.36 3.64
CA GLU A 516 1.24 -12.68 3.13
C GLU A 516 1.50 -13.70 4.26
N ARG A 517 1.48 -15.01 3.98
CA ARG A 517 1.93 -16.02 4.94
C ARG A 517 3.39 -15.77 5.37
N MET A 518 3.67 -15.77 6.66
CA MET A 518 5.04 -15.66 7.19
C MET A 518 5.84 -16.95 6.91
N TYR A 519 6.80 -16.89 5.98
CA TYR A 519 7.62 -18.03 5.55
C TYR A 519 8.78 -18.41 6.49
N GLY A 520 8.93 -17.70 7.61
CA GLY A 520 9.97 -18.01 8.59
C GLY A 520 11.38 -17.90 7.98
N ARG A 521 12.26 -18.87 8.26
CA ARG A 521 13.65 -18.90 7.73
C ARG A 521 13.74 -19.10 6.22
N LEU A 522 12.63 -19.43 5.53
CA LEU A 522 12.64 -19.51 4.08
C LEU A 522 12.62 -18.12 3.43
N THR A 523 12.16 -17.07 4.13
CA THR A 523 12.15 -15.70 3.61
C THR A 523 13.55 -15.27 3.15
N GLY A 524 13.63 -14.71 1.94
CA GLY A 524 14.87 -14.29 1.31
C GLY A 524 15.66 -15.42 0.62
N LEU A 525 15.25 -16.69 0.71
CA LEU A 525 15.88 -17.82 0.02
C LEU A 525 15.26 -18.07 -1.37
N ASP A 526 16.06 -18.59 -2.30
CA ASP A 526 15.60 -19.02 -3.62
C ASP A 526 14.78 -20.32 -3.54
N LYS A 527 13.64 -20.36 -4.24
CA LYS A 527 12.73 -21.50 -4.24
C LYS A 527 13.35 -22.75 -4.89
N LYS A 528 14.15 -22.60 -5.95
CA LYS A 528 14.75 -23.75 -6.65
C LYS A 528 15.82 -24.40 -5.77
N MET A 529 16.65 -23.60 -5.12
CA MET A 529 17.67 -24.06 -4.17
C MET A 529 17.04 -24.76 -2.95
N VAL A 530 15.95 -24.22 -2.38
CA VAL A 530 15.22 -24.88 -1.28
C VAL A 530 14.64 -26.23 -1.73
N ALA A 531 14.07 -26.30 -2.94
CA ALA A 531 13.55 -27.55 -3.51
C ALA A 531 14.65 -28.59 -3.76
N GLN A 532 15.81 -28.16 -4.27
CA GLN A 532 16.97 -29.04 -4.48
C GLN A 532 17.53 -29.61 -3.17
N ARG A 533 17.61 -28.80 -2.10
CA ARG A 533 18.21 -29.22 -0.82
C ARG A 533 17.29 -30.06 0.05
N HIS A 534 15.98 -29.81 0.04
CA HIS A 534 15.03 -30.48 0.94
C HIS A 534 14.11 -31.49 0.21
N GLY A 535 14.24 -31.60 -1.12
CA GLY A 535 13.38 -32.43 -1.95
C GLY A 535 12.05 -31.74 -2.31
N GLN A 536 11.50 -32.13 -3.46
CA GLN A 536 10.31 -31.50 -4.04
C GLN A 536 9.09 -31.62 -3.12
N ASP A 537 8.89 -32.77 -2.47
CA ASP A 537 7.74 -33.00 -1.59
C ASP A 537 7.75 -32.08 -0.36
N GLN A 538 8.91 -31.90 0.27
CA GLN A 538 9.03 -31.04 1.45
C GLN A 538 8.92 -29.56 1.07
N PHE A 539 9.46 -29.18 -0.08
CA PHE A 539 9.26 -27.85 -0.67
C PHE A 539 7.78 -27.58 -0.97
N MET A 540 7.06 -28.54 -1.56
CA MET A 540 5.63 -28.40 -1.85
C MET A 540 4.78 -28.38 -0.56
N LYS A 541 5.14 -29.14 0.48
CA LYS A 541 4.53 -29.00 1.82
C LYS A 541 4.71 -27.58 2.36
N TRP A 542 5.91 -27.01 2.36
CA TRP A 542 6.10 -25.63 2.82
C TRP A 542 5.46 -24.58 1.90
N ARG A 543 5.44 -24.80 0.57
CA ARG A 543 4.88 -23.85 -0.41
C ARG A 543 3.35 -23.90 -0.47
N ARG A 544 2.71 -25.06 -0.36
CA ARG A 544 1.26 -25.24 -0.58
C ARG A 544 0.52 -25.91 0.56
N GLY A 545 1.18 -26.72 1.39
CA GLY A 545 0.57 -27.47 2.48
C GLY A 545 -0.28 -26.60 3.42
N PHE A 546 -1.51 -27.06 3.68
CA PHE A 546 -2.50 -26.32 4.46
C PHE A 546 -2.07 -26.12 5.92
N ARG A 547 -1.52 -27.17 6.55
CA ARG A 547 -1.15 -27.20 7.97
C ARG A 547 0.35 -27.14 8.22
N ASP A 548 1.15 -27.42 7.20
CA ASP A 548 2.61 -27.40 7.23
C ASP A 548 3.15 -26.01 7.52
N ARG A 549 4.13 -25.93 8.43
CA ARG A 549 4.82 -24.70 8.81
C ARG A 549 6.24 -24.73 8.27
N PRO A 550 6.67 -23.68 7.54
CA PRO A 550 8.09 -23.44 7.30
C PRO A 550 8.91 -23.34 8.61
N PRO A 551 10.24 -23.52 8.56
CA PRO A 551 11.10 -23.39 9.74
C PRO A 551 11.01 -22.00 10.39
N ARG A 552 10.94 -21.94 11.71
CA ARG A 552 10.75 -20.69 12.48
C ARG A 552 12.00 -19.81 12.50
N VAL A 553 11.85 -18.48 12.35
CA VAL A 553 12.92 -17.53 12.67
C VAL A 553 13.18 -17.44 14.19
N SER A 554 14.40 -17.05 14.56
CA SER A 554 14.74 -16.70 15.93
C SER A 554 14.09 -15.37 16.35
N SER A 555 14.04 -15.07 17.65
CA SER A 555 13.53 -13.77 18.15
C SER A 555 14.40 -12.57 17.73
N PHE A 556 15.67 -12.82 17.45
CA PHE A 556 16.67 -11.79 17.16
C PHE A 556 16.99 -11.64 15.66
N SER A 557 16.47 -12.55 14.82
CA SER A 557 16.62 -12.44 13.37
C SER A 557 16.00 -11.14 12.86
N PRO A 558 16.63 -10.42 11.91
CA PRO A 558 16.02 -9.25 11.27
C PRO A 558 14.72 -9.61 10.53
N LEU A 559 14.56 -10.89 10.14
CA LEU A 559 13.34 -11.41 9.51
C LEU A 559 12.17 -11.59 10.50
N TYR A 560 12.38 -11.46 11.80
CA TYR A 560 11.28 -11.55 12.77
C TYR A 560 10.49 -10.23 12.82
N PRO A 561 9.16 -10.22 12.56
CA PRO A 561 8.37 -9.00 12.55
C PRO A 561 8.39 -8.20 13.87
N GLY A 562 8.74 -8.82 15.01
CA GLY A 562 8.93 -8.12 16.28
C GLY A 562 10.19 -7.25 16.37
N ASN A 563 11.03 -7.23 15.32
CA ASN A 563 12.18 -6.34 15.14
C ASN A 563 11.93 -5.25 14.07
N ASP A 564 10.79 -5.30 13.39
CA ASP A 564 10.39 -4.34 12.35
C ASP A 564 9.48 -3.26 12.98
N GLU A 565 9.84 -1.99 12.80
CA GLU A 565 9.17 -0.85 13.43
C GLU A 565 7.68 -0.76 13.10
N ARG A 566 7.26 -1.26 11.93
CA ARG A 566 5.86 -1.31 11.48
C ARG A 566 4.97 -2.09 12.45
N TYR A 567 5.52 -3.07 13.15
CA TYR A 567 4.79 -3.93 14.11
C TYR A 567 5.08 -3.57 15.58
N SER A 568 5.76 -2.45 15.81
CA SER A 568 6.00 -1.91 17.14
C SER A 568 4.69 -1.48 17.84
N LYS A 569 4.79 -1.14 19.13
CA LYS A 569 3.65 -0.65 19.92
C LYS A 569 3.02 0.62 19.33
N ASP A 570 3.87 1.46 18.73
CA ASP A 570 3.49 2.79 18.25
C ASP A 570 3.10 2.77 16.77
N GLY A 571 3.63 1.82 15.98
CA GLY A 571 3.21 1.46 14.61
C GLY A 571 1.77 0.92 14.45
N GLY A 572 0.92 1.08 15.46
CA GLY A 572 -0.52 0.80 15.38
C GLY A 572 -0.95 -0.63 15.75
N LEU A 573 -0.02 -1.54 16.06
CA LEU A 573 -0.32 -2.92 16.42
C LEU A 573 -0.91 -3.03 17.85
N LYS A 574 -2.23 -2.79 17.96
CA LYS A 574 -2.95 -2.75 19.25
C LYS A 574 -3.57 -4.08 19.67
N ASP A 575 -4.02 -4.89 18.72
CA ASP A 575 -4.87 -6.07 18.91
C ASP A 575 -4.13 -7.38 19.19
N VAL A 576 -2.83 -7.46 18.88
CA VAL A 576 -1.99 -8.62 19.20
C VAL A 576 -1.66 -8.64 20.70
N ARG A 577 -1.80 -9.79 21.38
CA ARG A 577 -1.49 -9.89 22.83
C ARG A 577 0.02 -9.72 23.09
N TYR A 578 0.38 -9.20 24.27
CA TYR A 578 1.77 -9.21 24.73
C TYR A 578 2.27 -10.64 24.96
N SER A 579 3.56 -10.87 24.69
CA SER A 579 4.25 -12.15 24.90
C SER A 579 5.15 -12.04 26.12
N PHE A 580 4.83 -12.76 27.19
CA PHE A 580 5.63 -12.75 28.42
C PHE A 580 7.06 -13.24 28.15
N SER A 581 7.23 -14.35 27.44
CA SER A 581 8.55 -14.91 27.12
C SER A 581 9.40 -13.97 26.28
N GLU A 582 8.83 -13.39 25.21
CA GLU A 582 9.55 -12.45 24.34
C GLU A 582 9.95 -11.16 25.09
N SER A 583 9.06 -10.67 25.97
CA SER A 583 9.33 -9.50 26.80
C SER A 583 10.43 -9.77 27.83
N MET A 584 10.42 -10.95 28.46
CA MET A 584 11.46 -11.36 29.42
C MET A 584 12.83 -11.49 28.74
N ILE A 585 12.90 -12.19 27.60
CA ILE A 585 14.14 -12.40 26.84
C ILE A 585 14.79 -11.05 26.49
N ARG A 586 14.02 -10.12 25.92
CA ARG A 586 14.53 -8.80 25.50
C ARG A 586 14.78 -7.83 26.65
N THR A 587 14.06 -8.00 27.77
CA THR A 587 14.32 -7.23 28.99
C THR A 587 15.65 -7.63 29.63
N TRP A 588 15.94 -8.94 29.65
CA TRP A 588 17.20 -9.46 30.18
C TRP A 588 18.40 -9.06 29.32
N GLU A 589 18.30 -9.23 27.99
CA GLU A 589 19.36 -8.85 27.04
C GLU A 589 19.66 -7.34 27.05
N SER A 590 18.63 -6.49 27.05
CA SER A 590 18.82 -5.04 26.94
C SER A 590 18.96 -4.29 28.28
N GLY A 591 18.88 -5.00 29.40
CA GLY A 591 18.93 -4.42 30.76
C GLY A 591 17.80 -3.42 31.08
N ARG A 592 16.77 -3.33 30.23
CA ARG A 592 15.65 -2.38 30.36
C ARG A 592 14.33 -3.09 30.04
N LEU A 593 13.27 -2.78 30.78
CA LEU A 593 11.96 -3.38 30.57
C LEU A 593 11.43 -3.09 29.15
N LYS A 594 11.35 -4.13 28.31
CA LYS A 594 10.81 -4.07 26.94
C LYS A 594 9.61 -5.01 26.82
N LEU A 595 8.43 -4.44 26.59
CA LEU A 595 7.19 -5.20 26.36
C LEU A 595 7.03 -5.52 24.86
N HIS A 596 7.04 -6.81 24.51
CA HIS A 596 6.91 -7.27 23.12
C HIS A 596 5.61 -8.03 22.84
N ARG A 597 5.08 -7.86 21.63
CA ARG A 597 3.85 -8.48 21.13
C ARG A 597 4.12 -9.91 20.64
N LYS A 598 3.13 -10.81 20.72
CA LYS A 598 3.24 -12.20 20.26
C LYS A 598 3.04 -12.32 18.74
N LEU A 599 4.02 -11.83 17.97
CA LEU A 599 4.04 -11.90 16.50
C LEU A 599 4.47 -13.29 15.99
N PRO A 600 4.01 -13.72 14.80
CA PRO A 600 4.36 -15.02 14.23
C PRO A 600 5.85 -15.11 13.86
N LYS A 601 6.46 -16.27 14.11
CA LYS A 601 7.82 -16.64 13.66
C LYS A 601 7.82 -17.49 12.38
N THR A 602 6.64 -17.99 12.03
CA THR A 602 6.27 -18.71 10.80
C THR A 602 4.75 -18.89 10.83
N GLU A 603 4.12 -19.11 9.70
CA GLU A 603 2.70 -19.45 9.57
C GLU A 603 2.54 -20.62 8.60
N SER A 604 1.58 -21.50 8.86
CA SER A 604 0.99 -22.35 7.80
C SER A 604 -0.07 -21.55 7.03
N LEU A 605 -0.62 -22.12 5.95
CA LEU A 605 -1.76 -21.49 5.26
C LEU A 605 -2.97 -21.34 6.20
N SER A 606 -3.26 -22.39 6.98
CA SER A 606 -4.28 -22.40 8.05
C SER A 606 -4.05 -21.30 9.11
N ASP A 607 -2.81 -21.00 9.50
CA ASP A 607 -2.54 -19.94 10.47
C ASP A 607 -2.74 -18.53 9.88
N CYS A 608 -2.37 -18.32 8.62
CA CYS A 608 -2.70 -17.10 7.88
C CYS A 608 -4.22 -16.90 7.82
N MET A 609 -4.98 -17.96 7.51
CA MET A 609 -6.44 -17.94 7.46
C MET A 609 -7.09 -17.58 8.81
N LYS A 610 -6.55 -18.08 9.94
CA LYS A 610 -7.03 -17.75 11.29
C LYS A 610 -6.93 -16.27 11.68
N ARG A 611 -6.15 -15.45 10.95
CA ARG A 611 -6.13 -13.99 11.12
C ARG A 611 -6.88 -13.24 10.02
N THR A 612 -6.89 -13.78 8.80
CA THR A 612 -7.50 -13.16 7.62
C THR A 612 -9.02 -13.33 7.59
N ILE A 613 -9.55 -14.53 7.85
CA ILE A 613 -11.01 -14.78 7.82
C ILE A 613 -11.73 -13.97 8.91
N PRO A 614 -11.28 -13.91 10.19
CA PRO A 614 -11.91 -13.04 11.17
C PRO A 614 -11.80 -11.54 10.82
N PHE A 615 -10.79 -11.11 10.05
CA PHE A 615 -10.77 -9.72 9.57
C PHE A 615 -11.89 -9.45 8.55
N LEU A 616 -12.14 -10.37 7.63
CA LEU A 616 -13.25 -10.29 6.69
C LEU A 616 -14.60 -10.30 7.44
N VAL A 617 -14.81 -11.26 8.34
CA VAL A 617 -16.07 -11.49 9.07
C VAL A 617 -16.36 -10.43 10.13
N ASP A 618 -15.37 -10.04 10.94
CA ASP A 618 -15.59 -9.16 12.09
C ASP A 618 -15.44 -7.66 11.73
N ARG A 619 -14.79 -7.33 10.60
CA ARG A 619 -14.53 -5.95 10.15
C ARG A 619 -15.10 -5.64 8.78
N VAL A 620 -14.61 -6.28 7.71
CA VAL A 620 -14.97 -5.86 6.33
C VAL A 620 -16.46 -6.04 6.04
N ILE A 621 -17.04 -7.16 6.46
CA ILE A 621 -18.47 -7.44 6.27
C ILE A 621 -19.33 -6.43 7.07
N PRO A 622 -19.18 -6.25 8.40
CA PRO A 622 -20.02 -5.32 9.17
C PRO A 622 -19.72 -3.84 8.93
N ASP A 623 -18.46 -3.46 8.72
CA ASP A 623 -18.08 -2.05 8.54
C ASP A 623 -18.38 -1.53 7.13
N SER A 624 -18.49 -2.39 6.12
CA SER A 624 -18.60 -1.96 4.71
C SER A 624 -19.67 -2.71 3.92
N ILE A 625 -19.57 -4.03 3.78
CA ILE A 625 -20.48 -4.80 2.89
C ILE A 625 -21.93 -4.72 3.37
N ASN A 626 -22.18 -4.89 4.66
CA ASN A 626 -23.50 -4.74 5.27
C ASN A 626 -24.07 -3.31 5.21
N LYS A 627 -23.27 -2.33 4.79
CA LYS A 627 -23.69 -0.93 4.55
C LYS A 627 -23.87 -0.63 3.06
N GLY A 628 -23.79 -1.64 2.19
CA GLY A 628 -23.89 -1.50 0.73
C GLY A 628 -22.67 -0.82 0.09
N GLN A 629 -21.52 -0.78 0.77
CA GLN A 629 -20.30 -0.18 0.19
C GLN A 629 -19.66 -1.10 -0.84
N ARG A 630 -19.21 -0.54 -1.96
CA ARG A 630 -18.38 -1.25 -2.94
C ARG A 630 -16.93 -1.31 -2.44
N VAL A 631 -16.38 -2.52 -2.32
CA VAL A 631 -15.11 -2.77 -1.62
C VAL A 631 -14.02 -3.24 -2.58
N LEU A 632 -12.84 -2.60 -2.51
CA LEU A 632 -11.61 -3.11 -3.12
C LEU A 632 -10.69 -3.71 -2.04
N ILE A 633 -10.14 -4.89 -2.26
CA ILE A 633 -9.13 -5.52 -1.39
C ILE A 633 -7.86 -5.80 -2.20
N SER A 634 -6.75 -5.12 -1.88
CA SER A 634 -5.43 -5.46 -2.46
C SER A 634 -4.56 -6.18 -1.44
N SER A 635 -4.08 -7.37 -1.78
CA SER A 635 -3.46 -8.27 -0.81
C SER A 635 -2.46 -9.26 -1.46
N SER A 636 -1.89 -10.17 -0.66
CA SER A 636 -0.97 -11.22 -1.10
C SER A 636 -1.66 -12.58 -1.25
N GLU A 637 -1.05 -13.49 -2.01
CA GLU A 637 -1.66 -14.74 -2.49
C GLU A 637 -2.29 -15.57 -1.36
N ASN A 638 -1.54 -15.91 -0.30
CA ASN A 638 -2.07 -16.80 0.75
C ASN A 638 -3.04 -16.10 1.71
N ALA A 639 -3.06 -14.77 1.73
CA ALA A 639 -4.11 -14.02 2.41
C ALA A 639 -5.40 -14.05 1.59
N ILE A 640 -5.32 -13.83 0.27
CA ILE A 640 -6.48 -13.90 -0.63
C ILE A 640 -7.07 -15.31 -0.66
N ARG A 641 -6.25 -16.37 -0.69
CA ARG A 641 -6.74 -17.75 -0.51
C ARG A 641 -7.63 -17.90 0.72
N GLY A 642 -7.29 -17.24 1.83
CA GLY A 642 -8.13 -17.26 3.03
C GLY A 642 -9.45 -16.50 2.87
N LEU A 643 -9.49 -15.41 2.11
CA LEU A 643 -10.73 -14.71 1.77
C LEU A 643 -11.61 -15.61 0.87
N LEU A 644 -11.04 -16.14 -0.22
CA LEU A 644 -11.73 -17.00 -1.19
C LEU A 644 -12.24 -18.30 -0.57
N MET A 645 -11.47 -18.91 0.36
CA MET A 645 -11.91 -20.08 1.12
C MET A 645 -13.22 -19.82 1.88
N HIS A 646 -13.38 -18.62 2.45
CA HIS A 646 -14.60 -18.26 3.18
C HIS A 646 -15.73 -17.79 2.27
N LEU A 647 -15.43 -17.03 1.21
CA LEU A 647 -16.43 -16.47 0.31
C LEU A 647 -17.06 -17.54 -0.61
N CYS A 648 -16.23 -18.44 -1.15
CA CYS A 648 -16.59 -19.47 -2.13
C CYS A 648 -16.70 -20.88 -1.53
N ASP A 649 -16.66 -21.02 -0.20
CA ASP A 649 -16.79 -22.30 0.52
C ASP A 649 -15.77 -23.39 0.09
N ILE A 650 -14.55 -22.99 -0.31
CA ILE A 650 -13.51 -23.89 -0.85
C ILE A 650 -12.95 -24.80 0.25
N PRO A 651 -12.86 -26.13 0.07
CA PRO A 651 -12.36 -27.04 1.10
C PRO A 651 -10.82 -27.01 1.28
N GLU A 652 -10.34 -27.49 2.43
CA GLU A 652 -8.92 -27.39 2.86
C GLU A 652 -7.91 -28.09 1.93
N ASP A 653 -8.36 -29.15 1.24
CA ASP A 653 -7.56 -29.90 0.26
C ASP A 653 -7.40 -29.10 -1.05
N ARG A 654 -8.49 -28.57 -1.59
CA ARG A 654 -8.50 -27.83 -2.88
C ARG A 654 -7.88 -26.44 -2.80
N ILE A 655 -7.97 -25.75 -1.65
CA ILE A 655 -7.41 -24.39 -1.48
C ILE A 655 -5.87 -24.34 -1.54
N SER A 656 -5.21 -25.49 -1.35
CA SER A 656 -3.75 -25.61 -1.42
C SER A 656 -3.23 -25.43 -2.86
N ASP A 657 -3.99 -25.86 -3.86
CA ASP A 657 -3.59 -25.82 -5.26
C ASP A 657 -3.91 -24.49 -5.94
N LEU A 658 -4.91 -23.76 -5.46
CA LEU A 658 -5.38 -22.50 -6.03
C LEU A 658 -4.24 -21.51 -6.31
N GLU A 659 -3.94 -21.22 -7.57
CA GLU A 659 -3.05 -20.12 -7.95
C GLU A 659 -3.88 -18.88 -8.30
N ILE A 660 -3.38 -17.70 -7.91
CA ILE A 660 -4.07 -16.43 -8.12
C ILE A 660 -3.14 -15.56 -8.96
N PRO A 661 -3.51 -15.15 -10.18
CA PRO A 661 -2.68 -14.29 -11.02
C PRO A 661 -2.35 -12.96 -10.34
N ASN A 662 -1.18 -12.38 -10.64
CA ASN A 662 -0.84 -11.03 -10.21
C ASN A 662 -1.65 -9.99 -11.01
N GLY A 663 -2.08 -8.90 -10.38
CA GLY A 663 -2.78 -7.80 -11.06
C GLY A 663 -4.23 -8.08 -11.50
N LEU A 664 -4.64 -9.33 -11.70
CA LEU A 664 -5.99 -9.66 -12.16
C LEU A 664 -7.05 -9.33 -11.10
N PRO A 665 -8.08 -8.51 -11.40
CA PRO A 665 -9.23 -8.30 -10.52
C PRO A 665 -10.15 -9.52 -10.50
N LEU A 666 -10.36 -10.09 -9.31
CA LEU A 666 -11.39 -11.10 -9.06
C LEU A 666 -12.64 -10.40 -8.51
N ILE A 667 -13.78 -10.56 -9.18
CA ILE A 667 -15.02 -9.86 -8.84
C ILE A 667 -15.94 -10.81 -8.08
N TYR A 668 -16.07 -10.66 -6.76
CA TYR A 668 -17.03 -11.44 -5.97
C TYR A 668 -18.34 -10.66 -5.78
N ASP A 669 -19.43 -11.20 -6.29
CA ASP A 669 -20.78 -10.71 -6.01
C ASP A 669 -21.28 -11.31 -4.68
N VAL A 670 -21.61 -10.46 -3.72
CA VAL A 670 -22.06 -10.87 -2.38
C VAL A 670 -23.44 -11.53 -2.40
N ASN A 671 -24.30 -11.18 -3.37
CA ASN A 671 -25.68 -11.68 -3.42
C ASN A 671 -25.73 -13.10 -3.99
N SER A 672 -25.23 -13.27 -5.22
CA SER A 672 -25.17 -14.57 -5.91
C SER A 672 -24.05 -15.49 -5.41
N ARG A 673 -23.11 -14.96 -4.61
CA ARG A 673 -21.95 -15.67 -4.01
C ARG A 673 -21.07 -16.37 -5.06
N CYS A 674 -21.01 -15.86 -6.29
CA CYS A 674 -20.13 -16.33 -7.36
C CYS A 674 -18.96 -15.36 -7.60
N ILE A 675 -17.88 -15.84 -8.23
CA ILE A 675 -16.79 -14.98 -8.74
C ILE A 675 -16.87 -14.90 -10.25
N LYS A 676 -16.61 -13.69 -10.76
CA LYS A 676 -16.48 -13.40 -12.19
C LYS A 676 -15.11 -12.79 -12.48
N LEU A 677 -14.62 -13.01 -13.70
CA LEU A 677 -13.48 -12.29 -14.26
C LEU A 677 -14.01 -11.17 -15.17
N LEU A 678 -13.25 -10.09 -15.32
CA LEU A 678 -13.57 -9.04 -16.27
C LEU A 678 -12.92 -9.37 -17.62
N ASP A 679 -13.70 -9.27 -18.70
CA ASP A 679 -13.19 -9.39 -20.06
C ASP A 679 -12.13 -8.30 -20.32
N ASP A 680 -10.95 -8.72 -20.77
CA ASP A 680 -9.83 -7.83 -21.12
C ASP A 680 -9.91 -7.32 -22.58
N GLY A 681 -10.96 -7.70 -23.31
CA GLY A 681 -11.18 -7.36 -24.70
C GLY A 681 -10.39 -8.24 -25.68
N THR A 682 -9.67 -9.25 -25.20
CA THR A 682 -8.89 -10.17 -26.07
C THR A 682 -9.73 -11.33 -26.60
N GLY A 683 -10.99 -11.47 -26.18
CA GLY A 683 -11.91 -12.51 -26.65
C GLY A 683 -11.50 -13.94 -26.26
N ARG A 684 -10.57 -14.09 -25.31
CA ARG A 684 -10.10 -15.37 -24.77
C ARG A 684 -10.76 -15.64 -23.43
N ASP A 685 -11.10 -16.90 -23.15
CA ASP A 685 -11.51 -17.28 -21.81
C ASP A 685 -10.32 -17.15 -20.85
N LEU A 686 -10.41 -16.22 -19.91
CA LEU A 686 -9.37 -15.99 -18.91
C LEU A 686 -9.18 -17.17 -17.94
N THR A 687 -10.15 -18.09 -17.84
CA THR A 687 -10.02 -19.34 -17.10
C THR A 687 -9.19 -20.40 -17.84
N GLU A 688 -9.09 -20.31 -19.17
CA GLU A 688 -8.13 -21.10 -19.98
C GLU A 688 -6.72 -20.47 -19.95
N VAL A 689 -6.63 -19.14 -19.91
CA VAL A 689 -5.34 -18.40 -19.86
C VAL A 689 -4.66 -18.56 -18.49
N TYR A 690 -5.42 -18.58 -17.39
CA TYR A 690 -4.89 -18.62 -16.03
C TYR A 690 -5.25 -19.91 -15.29
N ASN A 691 -4.23 -20.62 -14.81
CA ASN A 691 -4.41 -21.84 -14.02
C ASN A 691 -4.84 -21.51 -12.57
N PHE A 692 -6.13 -21.59 -12.25
CA PHE A 692 -6.65 -21.46 -10.88
C PHE A 692 -6.59 -22.77 -10.07
N GLY A 693 -5.87 -23.78 -10.55
CA GLY A 693 -5.64 -25.06 -9.88
C GLY A 693 -6.92 -25.89 -9.71
N SER A 694 -6.93 -26.80 -8.74
CA SER A 694 -8.08 -27.66 -8.47
C SER A 694 -9.29 -26.92 -7.88
N ALA A 695 -9.23 -25.60 -7.61
CA ALA A 695 -10.32 -24.83 -7.02
C ALA A 695 -11.24 -24.13 -8.06
N VAL A 696 -10.98 -24.25 -9.37
CA VAL A 696 -11.75 -23.64 -10.47
C VAL A 696 -13.27 -23.81 -10.28
N GLU A 697 -13.71 -25.04 -10.06
CA GLU A 697 -15.12 -25.45 -9.90
C GLU A 697 -15.85 -24.72 -8.75
N PHE A 698 -15.12 -24.31 -7.71
CA PHE A 698 -15.66 -23.59 -6.55
C PHE A 698 -15.66 -22.08 -6.73
N LEU A 699 -14.71 -21.55 -7.51
CA LEU A 699 -14.58 -20.12 -7.79
C LEU A 699 -15.61 -19.67 -8.82
N PHE A 700 -15.65 -20.35 -9.96
CA PHE A 700 -16.48 -20.00 -11.12
C PHE A 700 -17.71 -20.91 -11.21
N ARG A 701 -18.31 -21.22 -10.06
CA ARG A 701 -19.63 -21.87 -10.01
C ARG A 701 -20.69 -20.97 -10.68
N PRO A 702 -21.73 -21.54 -11.33
CA PRO A 702 -22.87 -20.76 -11.81
C PRO A 702 -23.42 -19.87 -10.70
N CYS A 703 -23.83 -18.66 -11.08
CA CYS A 703 -24.48 -17.74 -10.17
C CYS A 703 -25.93 -18.20 -9.98
N ILE A 704 -26.35 -18.32 -8.72
CA ILE A 704 -27.67 -18.84 -8.33
C ILE A 704 -28.55 -17.64 -7.98
N GLY A 705 -29.76 -17.58 -8.54
CA GLY A 705 -30.74 -16.51 -8.31
C GLY A 705 -31.33 -16.51 -6.90
N GLU A 706 -32.11 -15.48 -6.56
CA GLU A 706 -32.80 -15.38 -5.25
C GLU A 706 -33.85 -16.50 -5.03
N ASP A 707 -34.31 -17.12 -6.11
CA ASP A 707 -35.25 -18.25 -6.19
C ASP A 707 -34.57 -19.62 -6.09
N GLY A 708 -33.25 -19.69 -6.29
CA GLY A 708 -32.46 -20.92 -6.25
C GLY A 708 -32.28 -21.61 -7.60
N GLU A 709 -32.70 -20.99 -8.70
CA GLU A 709 -32.43 -21.48 -10.07
C GLU A 709 -31.06 -20.96 -10.56
N GLU A 710 -30.46 -21.66 -11.54
CA GLU A 710 -29.22 -21.21 -12.19
C GLU A 710 -29.57 -20.06 -13.15
N GLU A 711 -28.93 -18.90 -13.01
CA GLU A 711 -29.13 -17.79 -13.95
C GLU A 711 -28.45 -18.10 -15.30
N GLU A 712 -29.21 -18.62 -16.28
CA GLU A 712 -28.73 -19.05 -17.61
C GLU A 712 -27.88 -17.98 -18.31
N GLU A 713 -28.24 -16.70 -18.16
CA GLU A 713 -27.35 -15.57 -18.35
C GLU A 713 -27.36 -14.70 -17.10
N CYS A 714 -26.43 -14.95 -16.18
CA CYS A 714 -26.12 -14.03 -15.07
C CYS A 714 -25.41 -12.77 -15.61
N ASN A 715 -26.15 -12.01 -16.42
CA ASN A 715 -25.79 -10.74 -17.00
C ASN A 715 -25.22 -9.84 -15.90
N LEU A 716 -23.93 -9.49 -16.01
CA LEU A 716 -23.41 -8.26 -15.38
C LEU A 716 -23.93 -7.02 -16.13
N VAL A 717 -25.21 -7.03 -16.51
CA VAL A 717 -26.01 -5.82 -16.56
C VAL A 717 -26.19 -5.39 -15.11
N ILE A 718 -25.13 -4.75 -14.61
CA ILE A 718 -25.34 -3.69 -13.66
C ILE A 718 -26.26 -2.71 -14.41
N ASP A 719 -27.46 -2.46 -13.89
CA ASP A 719 -28.40 -1.47 -14.42
C ASP A 719 -27.87 -0.03 -14.15
N TRP A 720 -26.61 0.21 -14.52
CA TRP A 720 -26.10 1.56 -14.76
C TRP A 720 -26.82 2.09 -16.01
N PRO A 721 -27.15 3.39 -16.07
CA PRO A 721 -27.68 3.98 -17.29
C PRO A 721 -26.68 3.74 -18.43
N GLU A 722 -27.20 3.42 -19.63
CA GLU A 722 -26.38 3.22 -20.84
C GLU A 722 -25.25 4.25 -20.88
N ILE A 723 -24.01 3.78 -20.70
CA ILE A 723 -22.84 4.65 -20.89
C ILE A 723 -22.74 4.87 -22.38
N ARG A 724 -23.46 5.90 -22.85
CA ARG A 724 -23.20 6.54 -24.13
C ARG A 724 -21.80 7.11 -24.03
N ILE A 725 -20.83 6.31 -24.43
CA ILE A 725 -19.50 6.77 -24.81
C ILE A 725 -19.75 7.98 -25.71
N PRO A 726 -19.27 9.19 -25.36
CA PRO A 726 -19.31 10.30 -26.28
C PRO A 726 -18.37 9.95 -27.43
N ILE A 727 -18.92 9.30 -28.47
CA ILE A 727 -18.32 9.35 -29.80
C ILE A 727 -18.14 10.85 -30.05
N PRO A 728 -16.90 11.33 -30.31
CA PRO A 728 -16.68 12.76 -30.52
C PRO A 728 -17.65 13.25 -31.58
N GLU A 729 -18.53 14.19 -31.23
CA GLU A 729 -19.42 14.80 -32.20
C GLU A 729 -18.54 15.42 -33.28
N SER A 730 -18.55 14.81 -34.46
CA SER A 730 -17.93 15.39 -35.63
C SER A 730 -18.70 16.68 -35.92
N ASN A 731 -18.11 17.80 -35.52
CA ASN A 731 -18.59 19.13 -35.86
C ASN A 731 -18.53 19.30 -37.37
N ASN A 732 -19.58 18.83 -38.04
CA ASN A 732 -19.84 19.05 -39.46
C ASN A 732 -20.13 20.53 -39.67
N ALA A 733 -19.06 21.28 -39.94
CA ALA A 733 -19.13 22.64 -40.46
C ALA A 733 -18.14 22.78 -41.64
N ASN A 734 -18.62 22.34 -42.80
CA ASN A 734 -18.14 22.68 -44.16
C ASN A 734 -16.78 22.13 -44.62
N GLY A 735 -16.82 21.14 -45.53
CA GLY A 735 -15.69 20.74 -46.37
C GLY A 735 -15.97 19.44 -47.13
N ASN A 736 -16.15 19.51 -48.46
CA ASN A 736 -16.35 18.33 -49.31
C ASN A 736 -15.05 17.51 -49.49
N ASP A 737 -15.22 16.23 -49.83
CA ASP A 737 -14.31 15.35 -50.59
C ASP A 737 -12.79 15.42 -50.31
N SER A 738 -12.23 14.44 -49.58
CA SER A 738 -10.79 14.07 -49.67
C SER A 738 -10.33 12.81 -48.90
N LEU A 739 -11.15 11.76 -48.74
CA LEU A 739 -10.71 10.48 -48.12
C LEU A 739 -10.77 9.25 -49.04
N SER A 740 -11.10 9.44 -50.32
CA SER A 740 -11.11 8.38 -51.35
C SER A 740 -9.76 8.11 -52.03
N ASN A 741 -8.72 8.90 -51.71
CA ASN A 741 -7.44 8.92 -52.45
C ASN A 741 -6.20 8.46 -51.65
N LEU A 742 -6.37 7.85 -50.46
CA LEU A 742 -5.24 7.25 -49.73
C LEU A 742 -4.91 5.86 -50.28
N SER A 743 -3.63 5.62 -50.52
CA SER A 743 -3.11 4.36 -51.03
C SER A 743 -3.17 3.23 -49.99
N GLU A 744 -3.12 1.97 -50.43
CA GLU A 744 -3.11 0.81 -49.53
C GLU A 744 -1.85 0.73 -48.66
N GLU A 745 -0.73 1.35 -49.06
CA GLU A 745 0.48 1.41 -48.24
C GLU A 745 0.32 2.38 -47.06
N GLU A 746 -0.29 3.56 -47.28
CA GLU A 746 -0.57 4.55 -46.21
C GLU A 746 -1.56 4.04 -45.15
N LYS A 747 -2.47 3.14 -45.52
CA LYS A 747 -3.40 2.49 -44.56
C LYS A 747 -2.71 1.44 -43.68
N ASN A 748 -1.68 0.77 -44.21
CA ASN A 748 -0.96 -0.27 -43.47
C ASN A 748 0.00 0.32 -42.42
N GLU A 749 0.64 1.46 -42.68
CA GLU A 749 1.46 2.13 -41.65
C GLU A 749 0.63 2.61 -40.45
N LEU A 750 -0.60 3.09 -40.68
CA LEU A 750 -1.53 3.49 -39.62
C LEU A 750 -2.11 2.33 -38.78
N THR A 751 -1.85 1.08 -39.16
CA THR A 751 -2.32 -0.12 -38.42
C THR A 751 -1.21 -0.71 -37.53
N ILE A 752 0.01 -0.13 -37.55
CA ILE A 752 1.19 -0.59 -36.80
C ILE A 752 1.59 0.40 -35.67
N LEU A 753 0.89 1.55 -35.57
CA LEU A 753 0.98 2.54 -34.49
C LEU A 753 -0.21 2.42 -33.51
#